data_AF-A0A1N7FTK8-F1
#
_entry.id   AF-A0A1N7FTK8-F1
#
_cell.length_a   1.000
_cell.length_b   1.000
_cell.length_c   1.000
_cell.angle_alpha   90.00
_cell.angle_beta   90.00
_cell.angle_gamma   90.00
#
_symmetry.space_group_name_H-M   'P 1'
#
loop_
_entity.id
_entity.type
_entity.pdbx_description
1 polymer ?
#
loop_
_entity_poly.entity_id
_entity_poly.type
_entity_poly.pdbx_seq_one_letter_code
_entity_poly.pdbx_strand_id
1 'polypeptide(L)'
;MTRRGAVAVALVAALLVTSVLALPILGGGSGVLDGETADGATGEATAAGGTQTAIGTASDADAVSDLELVSMESTAELDATNSDAQPSLSVQQNDAVEDGVDEGIELAQSQGVEVSQEQREAALEGARESVAQHQQADVEQVQEATKGATHGSLMQAQQVDVEQVQFAVSGATDGALAQFQTVSASQMQSATWGAAHGAIAQEQRVTVEQIQVAARGAAAGAASEAGDKDITHAPKIQEAAQGAAYGVLEQYQQITVEQRQQVTLEHVQNAAAGSSAGALEGSSELVLEQEQRVEVEQYQRATIKQIQKAATGAAKGALVQQQTVTVEQTQAAARGASKGALIQVQSISIEQVQRISITQIQAASFGAAKGSITQSQDATIEQIQAAADGAAGGVLVQQQEISITQIQYAAVGASQGAIESAIQQQVVNVEQIQAASFGAGEGAVIQKQVIDVTQVQVLAAGSASGVLEQSQEATAEQLQLAARGACQETARAVQFQQISITQLQTLTSETAADATAFAVEDGVDGDVELSQFLEGELTQRVEAIDDLEGEATITFAEQERDGDSVVVDSVELSEGGFVAIYDGERVADPAGVLGSSAYLEPGAHSEVEIDLEESLEGEQPLVAVVHHDTNDDETFQYAETDGAEDEPYVTPGGAPILDTALVTVGEIDEPDEPEPEATLSVSDQEGDGETLVVDEARADVEYTVTAAADETGAESDTFGAEETVTELELALEPSLETSTTVDVAIVGPDGEELATETIEYTLEDEPEPEAILEVSDQTGDGETLTVAEANASVEYALTVTDEDGEQLAESEPFPAGETTESETLTLDPPLEDDATLEVAVVDEDGEQLAIDSLEYTVDLEPEPFAVEFVTCQQAEVTGSFEDGETIIAATGFYESGGFGNTMGEYAITVGEDVAAPFEGTITYEPGDEFTVTETDAGATVTVPEGDFGAAITGFASPDATPGEMDYPNPDASECIAEVRPELPELGVEETTPTEDGIAVTFGYENPNDAALVVDSEFVEGTTADEPVDELEAGTNTFTVEWTPETDDERLVWAVDLSRYDYDADAVEPAATATAGELTPSEPAEFAVSITGTNAPLEQGTPLEVDVDVENVGGEAGTQDIELAVGDAVVDTVPVSLEPGASEVLTLTADTDALEPGDYPVSVSSADELAETAVTVEGPSEAEPADEPVDEDPFDEPPEDEPADDPFDEAPFDDDPFDEPAGPESPSPDGSGTGTDPMGLIAGSS
;
A
#
# COMPACT_ATOMS: atom_id res chain seq x y z
N MET A 1 58.50 27.48 2.96
CA MET A 1 59.81 27.86 2.36
C MET A 1 60.09 26.98 1.13
N THR A 2 60.98 27.42 0.23
CA THR A 2 61.69 26.67 -0.85
C THR A 2 61.77 25.13 -0.68
N ARG A 3 61.65 24.24 -1.69
CA ARG A 3 62.08 24.21 -3.13
C ARG A 3 61.12 23.31 -3.98
N ARG A 4 60.83 23.54 -5.28
CA ARG A 4 61.56 23.17 -6.53
C ARG A 4 62.12 21.73 -6.56
N GLY A 5 61.92 20.84 -7.55
CA GLY A 5 61.38 20.93 -8.95
C GLY A 5 62.50 20.80 -10.02
N ALA A 6 62.35 20.23 -11.24
CA ALA A 6 61.23 19.62 -12.00
C ALA A 6 61.79 18.92 -13.30
N VAL A 7 60.96 18.61 -14.35
CA VAL A 7 61.32 18.12 -15.74
C VAL A 7 61.52 16.58 -15.88
N ALA A 8 61.10 15.80 -16.91
CA ALA A 8 60.54 16.03 -18.29
C ALA A 8 59.51 14.91 -18.70
N VAL A 9 58.47 15.15 -19.54
CA VAL A 9 58.37 14.99 -21.04
C VAL A 9 58.50 13.53 -21.55
N ALA A 10 57.64 12.94 -22.40
CA ALA A 10 56.63 13.43 -23.37
C ALA A 10 55.23 12.72 -23.21
N LEU A 11 54.05 13.15 -23.72
CA LEU A 11 53.55 13.99 -24.85
C LEU A 11 53.25 13.23 -26.17
N VAL A 12 52.06 13.51 -26.77
CA VAL A 12 51.45 13.01 -28.04
C VAL A 12 50.64 11.69 -27.89
N ALA A 13 49.34 11.59 -28.21
CA ALA A 13 48.28 12.57 -28.58
C ALA A 13 46.87 11.91 -28.39
N ALA A 14 45.88 12.59 -27.79
CA ALA A 14 44.73 13.29 -28.44
C ALA A 14 43.49 12.41 -28.72
N LEU A 15 42.22 12.85 -28.54
CA LEU A 15 41.57 14.03 -27.92
C LEU A 15 40.07 13.60 -27.68
N LEU A 16 39.37 13.87 -26.57
CA LEU A 16 38.67 15.13 -26.16
C LEU A 16 37.85 15.76 -27.31
N VAL A 17 36.57 16.15 -27.17
CA VAL A 17 35.93 17.17 -26.28
C VAL A 17 34.40 16.87 -26.33
N THR A 18 33.64 16.60 -25.26
CA THR A 18 33.19 17.40 -24.10
C THR A 18 32.35 18.65 -24.41
N SER A 19 31.04 18.59 -24.07
CA SER A 19 30.14 19.60 -23.44
C SER A 19 30.36 21.12 -23.60
N VAL A 20 29.26 21.91 -23.55
CA VAL A 20 29.09 23.07 -22.63
C VAL A 20 27.74 23.81 -22.82
N LEU A 21 26.99 23.91 -21.71
CA LEU A 21 26.06 24.97 -21.22
C LEU A 21 25.45 26.04 -22.16
N ALA A 22 24.16 26.35 -21.93
CA ALA A 22 23.63 27.71 -22.04
C ALA A 22 22.36 27.94 -21.16
N LEU A 23 22.37 29.02 -20.37
CA LEU A 23 21.26 29.63 -19.62
C LEU A 23 21.62 31.14 -19.41
N PRO A 24 20.69 32.06 -19.10
CA PRO A 24 19.42 32.34 -19.78
C PRO A 24 19.29 33.86 -20.15
N ILE A 25 18.06 34.40 -20.18
CA ILE A 25 17.66 35.82 -19.90
C ILE A 25 17.48 36.83 -21.07
N LEU A 26 16.23 37.33 -21.16
CA LEU A 26 15.69 38.61 -21.69
C LEU A 26 15.89 39.09 -23.14
N GLY A 27 14.76 39.51 -23.74
CA GLY A 27 14.67 40.85 -24.35
C GLY A 27 14.19 40.92 -25.80
N GLY A 28 12.88 41.13 -26.03
CA GLY A 28 12.31 41.29 -27.37
C GLY A 28 12.67 42.60 -28.10
N GLY A 29 12.40 42.66 -29.41
CA GLY A 29 12.64 43.88 -30.20
C GLY A 29 12.41 43.74 -31.71
N SER A 30 11.30 44.29 -32.19
CA SER A 30 10.87 44.42 -33.59
C SER A 30 11.95 44.92 -34.57
N GLY A 31 11.99 44.39 -35.81
CA GLY A 31 12.83 45.02 -36.86
C GLY A 31 13.01 44.28 -38.19
N VAL A 32 12.01 44.30 -39.08
CA VAL A 32 12.21 43.98 -40.52
C VAL A 32 12.82 45.20 -41.24
N LEU A 33 13.87 45.02 -42.05
CA LEU A 33 14.00 45.54 -43.44
C LEU A 33 15.42 45.41 -44.07
N ASP A 34 15.48 44.65 -45.17
CA ASP A 34 16.16 44.94 -46.47
C ASP A 34 17.72 44.97 -46.58
N GLY A 35 18.30 44.70 -47.77
CA GLY A 35 19.78 44.73 -47.92
C GLY A 35 20.54 44.23 -49.19
N GLU A 36 19.90 43.70 -50.25
CA GLU A 36 20.42 43.60 -51.66
C GLU A 36 21.76 42.88 -52.07
N THR A 37 21.64 41.92 -53.02
CA THR A 37 22.50 41.67 -54.24
C THR A 37 23.89 41.00 -54.14
N ALA A 38 24.45 40.28 -55.15
CA ALA A 38 24.06 39.64 -56.44
C ALA A 38 25.14 38.54 -56.77
N ASP A 39 25.36 37.87 -57.92
CA ASP A 39 24.96 37.84 -59.37
C ASP A 39 25.38 36.44 -59.93
N GLY A 40 24.91 35.81 -61.02
CA GLY A 40 23.89 36.11 -62.05
C GLY A 40 24.09 35.24 -63.33
N ALA A 41 23.20 35.41 -64.33
CA ALA A 41 23.29 34.90 -65.73
C ALA A 41 23.21 33.36 -66.02
N THR A 42 22.66 32.82 -67.14
CA THR A 42 21.70 33.29 -68.19
C THR A 42 21.29 32.09 -69.09
N GLY A 43 20.03 32.05 -69.61
CA GLY A 43 19.76 31.61 -71.01
C GLY A 43 18.64 30.58 -71.32
N GLU A 44 17.48 31.10 -71.79
CA GLU A 44 16.54 30.54 -72.81
C GLU A 44 15.89 29.13 -72.68
N ALA A 45 14.64 28.85 -73.11
CA ALA A 45 13.45 29.68 -73.44
C ALA A 45 12.20 28.79 -73.73
N THR A 46 10.99 29.39 -73.71
CA THR A 46 9.66 28.86 -74.20
C THR A 46 9.08 27.62 -73.50
N ALA A 47 7.77 27.34 -73.36
CA ALA A 47 6.43 27.94 -73.56
C ALA A 47 5.41 26.74 -73.56
N ALA A 48 4.09 26.80 -73.27
CA ALA A 48 3.19 27.79 -72.67
C ALA A 48 1.77 27.18 -72.41
N GLY A 49 0.94 27.85 -71.58
CA GLY A 49 -0.53 27.62 -71.40
C GLY A 49 -0.87 26.65 -70.25
N GLY A 50 -1.88 26.86 -69.38
CA GLY A 50 -3.15 27.63 -69.47
C GLY A 50 -4.33 26.65 -69.66
N THR A 51 -5.50 26.76 -69.02
CA THR A 51 -6.37 27.95 -68.91
C THR A 51 -7.63 27.70 -68.02
N GLN A 52 -7.91 28.58 -67.06
CA GLN A 52 -9.24 29.04 -66.53
C GLN A 52 -10.40 28.09 -66.10
N THR A 53 -10.79 28.23 -64.81
CA THR A 53 -12.07 28.82 -64.31
C THR A 53 -13.42 28.05 -64.33
N ALA A 54 -14.28 28.42 -63.35
CA ALA A 54 -15.70 28.12 -63.10
C ALA A 54 -15.99 26.81 -62.33
N ILE A 55 -16.56 26.82 -61.11
CA ILE A 55 -17.85 27.38 -60.61
C ILE A 55 -19.06 26.52 -61.01
N GLY A 56 -19.71 25.91 -60.01
CA GLY A 56 -21.02 25.24 -60.06
C GLY A 56 -21.50 24.96 -58.63
N THR A 57 -22.78 25.23 -58.32
CA THR A 57 -23.28 25.41 -56.94
C THR A 57 -24.53 24.59 -56.63
N ALA A 58 -24.72 24.21 -55.36
CA ALA A 58 -25.94 23.69 -54.72
C ALA A 58 -26.37 22.26 -55.19
N SER A 59 -27.16 21.50 -54.43
CA SER A 59 -28.05 21.84 -53.29
C SER A 59 -28.29 20.64 -52.35
N ASP A 60 -28.60 20.92 -51.07
CA ASP A 60 -29.62 20.34 -50.18
C ASP A 60 -30.09 18.87 -50.45
N ALA A 61 -30.14 17.92 -49.51
CA ALA A 61 -29.84 17.88 -48.06
C ALA A 61 -29.52 16.39 -47.68
N ASP A 62 -29.65 15.82 -46.46
CA ASP A 62 -30.34 16.18 -45.21
C ASP A 62 -29.89 15.28 -44.02
N ALA A 63 -30.21 15.68 -42.78
CA ALA A 63 -30.15 14.94 -41.49
C ALA A 63 -28.80 14.46 -40.86
N VAL A 64 -28.67 14.84 -39.57
CA VAL A 64 -27.87 14.41 -38.39
C VAL A 64 -27.14 13.03 -38.39
N SER A 65 -26.08 12.78 -37.61
CA SER A 65 -25.45 13.49 -36.47
C SER A 65 -23.93 13.25 -36.45
N ASP A 66 -23.13 14.21 -35.97
CA ASP A 66 -21.75 13.98 -35.51
C ASP A 66 -21.35 15.06 -34.47
N LEU A 67 -20.71 14.67 -33.37
CA LEU A 67 -19.94 15.57 -32.50
C LEU A 67 -18.48 15.45 -32.91
N GLU A 68 -17.92 16.53 -33.47
CA GLU A 68 -16.62 16.52 -34.13
C GLU A 68 -15.47 16.44 -33.10
N LEU A 69 -15.00 15.23 -32.81
CA LEU A 69 -13.79 15.00 -32.01
C LEU A 69 -12.59 15.71 -32.65
N VAL A 70 -11.87 16.49 -31.85
CA VAL A 70 -10.67 17.21 -32.29
C VAL A 70 -9.52 16.23 -32.46
N SER A 71 -9.28 15.77 -33.69
CA SER A 71 -8.09 15.02 -34.03
C SER A 71 -6.84 15.92 -33.94
N MET A 72 -5.84 15.50 -33.16
CA MET A 72 -4.59 16.25 -33.04
C MET A 72 -3.74 16.10 -34.32
N GLU A 73 -3.75 17.14 -35.16
CA GLU A 73 -2.99 17.16 -36.41
C GLU A 73 -1.47 17.34 -36.16
N SER A 74 -0.66 16.44 -36.73
CA SER A 74 0.79 16.38 -36.53
C SER A 74 1.55 17.56 -37.16
N THR A 75 2.29 18.33 -36.35
CA THR A 75 3.05 19.50 -36.82
C THR A 75 4.52 19.18 -37.16
N ALA A 76 4.80 18.73 -38.38
CA ALA A 76 6.16 18.61 -38.92
C ALA A 76 6.25 18.93 -40.43
N GLU A 77 6.36 20.22 -40.78
CA GLU A 77 6.33 20.67 -42.19
C GLU A 77 7.67 20.46 -42.93
N LEU A 78 7.74 19.48 -43.85
CA LEU A 78 8.89 19.26 -44.76
C LEU A 78 8.51 18.93 -46.21
N ASP A 79 8.45 19.96 -47.05
CA ASP A 79 8.61 20.02 -48.53
C ASP A 79 8.14 18.79 -49.36
N ALA A 80 6.83 18.71 -49.63
CA ALA A 80 6.20 17.57 -50.29
C ALA A 80 6.50 17.44 -51.80
N THR A 81 7.28 16.42 -52.20
CA THR A 81 7.26 15.86 -53.57
C THR A 81 7.52 14.34 -53.68
N ASN A 82 6.70 13.52 -53.02
CA ASN A 82 6.29 12.21 -53.53
C ASN A 82 4.95 11.77 -52.92
N SER A 83 4.30 10.77 -53.52
CA SER A 83 2.96 10.31 -53.16
C SER A 83 2.91 9.62 -51.80
N ASP A 84 1.81 9.84 -51.09
CA ASP A 84 1.42 9.11 -49.89
C ASP A 84 1.44 7.60 -50.14
N ALA A 85 2.25 6.93 -49.32
CA ALA A 85 2.16 5.50 -49.08
C ALA A 85 2.33 5.35 -47.57
N GLN A 86 1.33 4.77 -46.91
CA GLN A 86 1.52 4.26 -45.55
C GLN A 86 2.72 3.31 -45.53
N PRO A 87 3.45 3.18 -44.41
CA PRO A 87 4.58 2.26 -44.28
C PRO A 87 4.12 0.81 -44.49
N SER A 88 4.17 0.33 -45.73
CA SER A 88 3.77 -1.02 -46.08
C SER A 88 4.85 -2.00 -45.63
N LEU A 89 4.49 -2.92 -44.72
CA LEU A 89 5.32 -4.03 -44.28
C LEU A 89 6.04 -4.70 -45.45
N SER A 90 7.32 -5.05 -45.26
CA SER A 90 7.98 -5.93 -46.23
C SER A 90 7.30 -7.30 -46.21
N VAL A 91 7.30 -8.01 -47.35
CA VAL A 91 6.67 -9.34 -47.45
C VAL A 91 7.17 -10.27 -46.35
N GLN A 92 8.48 -10.27 -46.07
CA GLN A 92 9.09 -11.11 -45.02
C GLN A 92 8.67 -10.71 -43.59
N GLN A 93 8.32 -9.44 -43.35
CA GLN A 93 7.79 -9.00 -42.05
C GLN A 93 6.30 -9.36 -41.90
N ASN A 94 5.49 -9.24 -42.96
CA ASN A 94 4.10 -9.72 -42.91
C ASN A 94 4.03 -11.25 -42.81
N ASP A 95 4.88 -11.98 -43.54
CA ASP A 95 5.02 -13.43 -43.42
C ASP A 95 5.38 -13.80 -41.96
N ALA A 96 6.30 -13.07 -41.32
CA ALA A 96 6.69 -13.28 -39.91
C ALA A 96 5.59 -12.93 -38.89
N VAL A 97 4.77 -11.89 -39.14
CA VAL A 97 3.59 -11.60 -38.31
C VAL A 97 2.58 -12.74 -38.42
N GLU A 98 2.33 -13.26 -39.62
CA GLU A 98 1.39 -14.36 -39.84
C GLU A 98 1.88 -15.68 -39.22
N ASP A 99 3.14 -16.06 -39.43
CA ASP A 99 3.75 -17.25 -38.80
C ASP A 99 3.78 -17.12 -37.26
N GLY A 100 4.11 -15.94 -36.72
CA GLY A 100 4.19 -15.70 -35.28
C GLY A 100 2.83 -15.73 -34.58
N VAL A 101 1.80 -15.09 -35.14
CA VAL A 101 0.44 -15.13 -34.60
C VAL A 101 -0.13 -16.56 -34.66
N ASP A 102 0.10 -17.30 -35.75
CA ASP A 102 -0.34 -18.71 -35.83
C ASP A 102 0.39 -19.61 -34.82
N GLU A 103 1.70 -19.44 -34.59
CA GLU A 103 2.42 -20.15 -33.53
C GLU A 103 1.93 -19.78 -32.11
N GLY A 104 1.60 -18.50 -31.86
CA GLY A 104 1.03 -18.06 -30.58
C GLY A 104 -0.34 -18.67 -30.30
N ILE A 105 -1.15 -18.84 -31.35
CA ILE A 105 -2.44 -19.54 -31.30
C ILE A 105 -2.27 -21.04 -31.07
N GLU A 106 -1.30 -21.70 -31.74
CA GLU A 106 -1.00 -23.11 -31.48
C GLU A 106 -0.54 -23.34 -30.02
N LEU A 107 0.20 -22.40 -29.43
CA LEU A 107 0.60 -22.46 -28.01
C LEU A 107 -0.61 -22.34 -27.06
N ALA A 108 -1.50 -21.37 -27.24
CA ALA A 108 -2.71 -21.23 -26.43
C ALA A 108 -3.63 -22.47 -26.57
N GLN A 109 -3.84 -22.96 -27.79
CA GLN A 109 -4.63 -24.17 -28.05
C GLN A 109 -4.02 -25.42 -27.42
N SER A 110 -2.68 -25.50 -27.31
CA SER A 110 -2.01 -26.62 -26.62
C SER A 110 -2.27 -26.66 -25.10
N GLN A 111 -2.67 -25.53 -24.51
CA GLN A 111 -3.02 -25.38 -23.10
C GLN A 111 -4.55 -25.42 -22.84
N GLY A 112 -5.35 -25.73 -23.88
CA GLY A 112 -6.80 -25.97 -23.76
C GLY A 112 -7.69 -24.83 -24.25
N VAL A 113 -7.13 -23.70 -24.69
CA VAL A 113 -7.89 -22.54 -25.18
C VAL A 113 -8.56 -22.82 -26.54
N GLU A 114 -9.87 -22.55 -26.67
CA GLU A 114 -10.54 -22.48 -27.98
C GLU A 114 -10.45 -21.06 -28.56
N VAL A 115 -9.60 -20.86 -29.58
CA VAL A 115 -9.39 -19.54 -30.22
C VAL A 115 -10.34 -19.34 -31.42
N SER A 116 -11.02 -18.18 -31.48
CA SER A 116 -11.94 -17.81 -32.55
C SER A 116 -11.23 -17.27 -33.80
N GLN A 117 -11.92 -17.29 -34.95
CA GLN A 117 -11.37 -16.68 -36.18
C GLN A 117 -11.28 -15.14 -36.06
N GLU A 118 -12.13 -14.53 -35.24
CA GLU A 118 -12.19 -13.07 -35.04
C GLU A 118 -11.04 -12.60 -34.13
N GLN A 119 -10.77 -13.32 -33.03
CA GLN A 119 -9.58 -13.14 -32.19
C GLN A 119 -8.28 -13.28 -32.99
N ARG A 120 -8.21 -14.23 -33.94
CA ARG A 120 -7.05 -14.39 -34.84
C ARG A 120 -6.83 -13.18 -35.75
N GLU A 121 -7.87 -12.59 -36.32
CA GLU A 121 -7.69 -11.43 -37.20
C GLU A 121 -7.37 -10.16 -36.39
N ALA A 122 -7.94 -10.00 -35.19
CA ALA A 122 -7.58 -8.95 -34.23
C ALA A 122 -6.09 -8.98 -33.84
N ALA A 123 -5.57 -10.16 -33.47
CA ALA A 123 -4.15 -10.35 -33.18
C ALA A 123 -3.26 -10.01 -34.41
N LEU A 124 -3.69 -10.39 -35.62
CA LEU A 124 -3.00 -10.02 -36.86
C LEU A 124 -3.06 -8.51 -37.15
N GLU A 125 -4.16 -7.83 -36.86
CA GLU A 125 -4.31 -6.39 -37.13
C GLU A 125 -3.44 -5.56 -36.18
N GLY A 126 -3.50 -5.82 -34.87
CA GLY A 126 -2.66 -5.14 -33.87
C GLY A 126 -1.16 -5.41 -34.08
N ALA A 127 -0.77 -6.65 -34.39
CA ALA A 127 0.61 -6.99 -34.71
C ALA A 127 1.11 -6.28 -35.99
N ARG A 128 0.29 -6.20 -37.05
CA ARG A 128 0.67 -5.50 -38.30
C ARG A 128 0.82 -4.00 -38.11
N GLU A 129 -0.02 -3.37 -37.27
CA GLU A 129 0.07 -1.95 -36.92
C GLU A 129 1.40 -1.62 -36.24
N SER A 130 1.73 -2.35 -35.16
CA SER A 130 2.98 -2.20 -34.41
C SER A 130 4.23 -2.38 -35.30
N VAL A 131 4.31 -3.50 -36.04
CA VAL A 131 5.50 -3.86 -36.84
C VAL A 131 5.74 -2.88 -38.00
N ALA A 132 4.71 -2.17 -38.47
CA ALA A 132 4.86 -1.13 -39.51
C ALA A 132 5.69 0.08 -39.02
N GLN A 133 5.75 0.31 -37.70
CA GLN A 133 6.57 1.35 -37.07
C GLN A 133 8.04 0.89 -36.98
N HIS A 134 8.27 -0.36 -36.57
CA HIS A 134 9.60 -0.93 -36.29
C HIS A 134 10.26 -1.66 -37.47
N GLN A 135 10.25 -1.03 -38.65
CA GLN A 135 10.79 -1.61 -39.91
C GLN A 135 12.27 -2.05 -39.89
N GLN A 136 13.02 -1.70 -38.83
CA GLN A 136 14.43 -2.05 -38.65
C GLN A 136 14.67 -3.33 -37.82
N ALA A 137 13.64 -3.86 -37.15
CA ALA A 137 13.72 -5.13 -36.43
C ALA A 137 13.88 -6.33 -37.39
N ASP A 138 14.64 -7.33 -36.96
CA ASP A 138 14.87 -8.54 -37.74
C ASP A 138 13.64 -9.46 -37.75
N VAL A 139 13.51 -10.27 -38.81
CA VAL A 139 12.37 -11.18 -39.06
C VAL A 139 12.08 -12.11 -37.87
N GLU A 140 13.13 -12.61 -37.22
CA GLU A 140 13.07 -13.51 -36.06
C GLU A 140 12.60 -12.79 -34.78
N GLN A 141 12.96 -11.51 -34.60
CA GLN A 141 12.44 -10.67 -33.51
C GLN A 141 10.95 -10.38 -33.70
N VAL A 142 10.52 -10.05 -34.93
CA VAL A 142 9.11 -9.82 -35.27
C VAL A 142 8.25 -11.06 -35.00
N GLN A 143 8.69 -12.24 -35.47
CA GLN A 143 7.95 -13.50 -35.29
C GLN A 143 7.78 -13.88 -33.81
N GLU A 144 8.84 -13.79 -33.02
CA GLU A 144 8.78 -14.16 -31.59
C GLU A 144 8.05 -13.11 -30.73
N ALA A 145 8.16 -11.82 -31.06
CA ALA A 145 7.41 -10.76 -30.38
C ALA A 145 5.89 -10.93 -30.53
N THR A 146 5.40 -11.13 -31.76
CA THR A 146 3.95 -11.29 -32.03
C THR A 146 3.42 -12.61 -31.48
N LYS A 147 4.21 -13.67 -31.53
CA LYS A 147 3.93 -14.99 -30.94
C LYS A 147 3.77 -14.92 -29.43
N GLY A 148 4.67 -14.24 -28.73
CA GLY A 148 4.54 -13.97 -27.29
C GLY A 148 3.28 -13.17 -26.97
N ALA A 149 3.08 -12.03 -27.64
CA ALA A 149 1.93 -11.14 -27.43
C ALA A 149 0.59 -11.85 -27.65
N THR A 150 0.49 -12.63 -28.74
CA THR A 150 -0.70 -13.39 -29.11
C THR A 150 -0.99 -14.49 -28.09
N HIS A 151 0.02 -15.26 -27.71
CA HIS A 151 -0.12 -16.33 -26.72
C HIS A 151 -0.56 -15.75 -25.36
N GLY A 152 0.07 -14.66 -24.89
CA GLY A 152 -0.29 -14.02 -23.62
C GLY A 152 -1.72 -13.46 -23.61
N SER A 153 -2.13 -12.77 -24.68
CA SER A 153 -3.48 -12.22 -24.81
C SER A 153 -4.58 -13.30 -24.83
N LEU A 154 -4.26 -14.51 -25.31
CA LEU A 154 -5.23 -15.60 -25.48
C LEU A 154 -5.27 -16.59 -24.31
N MET A 155 -4.39 -16.49 -23.30
CA MET A 155 -4.47 -17.39 -22.14
C MET A 155 -5.74 -17.18 -21.29
N GLN A 156 -6.33 -15.98 -21.32
CA GLN A 156 -7.48 -15.57 -20.50
C GLN A 156 -8.84 -15.83 -21.19
N ALA A 157 -8.90 -16.63 -22.26
CA ALA A 157 -9.96 -16.65 -23.29
C ALA A 157 -11.41 -17.02 -22.89
N GLN A 158 -11.79 -17.02 -21.61
CA GLN A 158 -13.18 -17.24 -21.19
C GLN A 158 -14.03 -15.95 -21.19
N GLN A 159 -13.44 -14.75 -21.16
CA GLN A 159 -14.18 -13.47 -21.10
C GLN A 159 -13.71 -12.38 -22.09
N VAL A 160 -12.45 -12.41 -22.55
CA VAL A 160 -11.81 -11.33 -23.37
C VAL A 160 -12.53 -10.96 -24.67
N ASP A 161 -12.72 -9.66 -24.90
CA ASP A 161 -13.23 -9.11 -26.18
C ASP A 161 -12.16 -9.16 -27.31
N VAL A 162 -12.63 -9.23 -28.56
CA VAL A 162 -11.83 -9.20 -29.78
C VAL A 162 -11.03 -7.89 -29.88
N GLU A 163 -11.59 -6.74 -29.49
CA GLU A 163 -10.88 -5.46 -29.51
C GLU A 163 -9.78 -5.41 -28.44
N GLN A 164 -10.02 -5.96 -27.24
CA GLN A 164 -9.01 -6.04 -26.18
C GLN A 164 -7.79 -6.86 -26.64
N VAL A 165 -8.01 -8.00 -27.32
CA VAL A 165 -6.91 -8.80 -27.92
C VAL A 165 -6.13 -7.98 -28.96
N GLN A 166 -6.78 -7.21 -29.84
CA GLN A 166 -6.09 -6.36 -30.82
C GLN A 166 -5.16 -5.35 -30.14
N PHE A 167 -5.66 -4.64 -29.13
CA PHE A 167 -4.93 -3.56 -28.47
C PHE A 167 -3.81 -4.09 -27.56
N ALA A 168 -4.02 -5.21 -26.85
CA ALA A 168 -2.96 -5.89 -26.08
C ALA A 168 -1.83 -6.39 -27.00
N VAL A 169 -2.16 -7.02 -28.14
CA VAL A 169 -1.16 -7.50 -29.10
C VAL A 169 -0.42 -6.32 -29.75
N SER A 170 -1.11 -5.24 -30.13
CA SER A 170 -0.50 -4.01 -30.67
C SER A 170 0.49 -3.42 -29.66
N GLY A 171 0.04 -3.18 -28.42
CA GLY A 171 0.82 -2.56 -27.35
C GLY A 171 2.07 -3.35 -26.98
N ALA A 172 1.91 -4.62 -26.61
CA ALA A 172 3.04 -5.47 -26.20
C ALA A 172 4.09 -5.59 -27.31
N THR A 173 3.65 -5.84 -28.56
CA THR A 173 4.55 -5.95 -29.71
C THR A 173 5.31 -4.64 -29.96
N ASP A 174 4.64 -3.49 -29.84
CA ASP A 174 5.24 -2.16 -30.04
C ASP A 174 6.29 -1.83 -28.97
N GLY A 175 5.97 -2.09 -27.70
CA GLY A 175 6.88 -1.88 -26.58
C GLY A 175 8.16 -2.71 -26.69
N ALA A 176 8.05 -4.00 -26.99
CA ALA A 176 9.22 -4.87 -27.11
C ALA A 176 10.04 -4.62 -28.39
N LEU A 177 9.40 -4.29 -29.52
CA LEU A 177 10.11 -3.95 -30.75
C LEU A 177 10.81 -2.60 -30.70
N ALA A 178 10.38 -1.65 -29.86
CA ALA A 178 11.15 -0.43 -29.60
C ALA A 178 12.59 -0.73 -29.14
N GLN A 179 12.79 -1.87 -28.45
CA GLN A 179 14.09 -2.32 -27.92
C GLN A 179 14.86 -3.29 -28.85
N PHE A 180 14.52 -3.35 -30.14
CA PHE A 180 15.12 -4.30 -31.11
C PHE A 180 16.66 -4.28 -31.23
N GLN A 181 17.34 -3.26 -30.70
CA GLN A 181 18.80 -3.11 -30.81
C GLN A 181 19.59 -3.83 -29.70
N THR A 182 18.97 -4.09 -28.54
CA THR A 182 19.59 -4.73 -27.37
C THR A 182 19.01 -6.11 -27.05
N VAL A 183 17.80 -6.42 -27.55
CA VAL A 183 17.00 -7.56 -27.06
C VAL A 183 16.96 -8.74 -28.05
N SER A 184 17.20 -9.95 -27.54
CA SER A 184 17.08 -11.20 -28.31
C SER A 184 15.62 -11.62 -28.51
N ALA A 185 15.34 -12.35 -29.59
CA ALA A 185 13.98 -12.77 -29.95
C ALA A 185 13.24 -13.52 -28.82
N SER A 186 13.93 -14.39 -28.06
CA SER A 186 13.35 -15.13 -26.92
C SER A 186 13.07 -14.26 -25.69
N GLN A 187 13.87 -13.21 -25.44
CA GLN A 187 13.57 -12.22 -24.39
C GLN A 187 12.35 -11.40 -24.81
N MET A 188 12.28 -11.02 -26.10
CA MET A 188 11.16 -10.31 -26.70
C MET A 188 9.85 -11.12 -26.57
N GLN A 189 9.86 -12.41 -26.91
CA GLN A 189 8.73 -13.34 -26.71
C GLN A 189 8.25 -13.37 -25.25
N SER A 190 9.18 -13.37 -24.29
CA SER A 190 8.88 -13.47 -22.87
C SER A 190 8.26 -12.17 -22.33
N ALA A 191 8.82 -11.02 -22.72
CA ALA A 191 8.31 -9.71 -22.35
C ALA A 191 6.92 -9.44 -22.96
N THR A 192 6.71 -9.78 -24.25
CA THR A 192 5.40 -9.56 -24.88
C THR A 192 4.32 -10.49 -24.35
N TRP A 193 4.65 -11.74 -24.01
CA TRP A 193 3.71 -12.65 -23.36
C TRP A 193 3.25 -12.10 -22.01
N GLY A 194 4.19 -11.71 -21.15
CA GLY A 194 3.88 -11.21 -19.80
C GLY A 194 3.06 -9.93 -19.83
N ALA A 195 3.50 -8.95 -20.62
CA ALA A 195 2.81 -7.66 -20.73
C ALA A 195 1.39 -7.79 -21.30
N ALA A 196 1.20 -8.61 -22.33
CA ALA A 196 -0.12 -8.84 -22.90
C ALA A 196 -1.05 -9.61 -21.95
N HIS A 197 -0.54 -10.65 -21.29
CA HIS A 197 -1.32 -11.43 -20.32
C HIS A 197 -1.73 -10.59 -19.11
N GLY A 198 -0.80 -9.78 -18.55
CA GLY A 198 -1.08 -8.87 -17.44
C GLY A 198 -2.03 -7.72 -17.79
N ALA A 199 -1.99 -7.21 -19.02
CA ALA A 199 -2.91 -6.18 -19.48
C ALA A 199 -4.34 -6.72 -19.72
N ILE A 200 -4.48 -7.98 -20.12
CA ILE A 200 -5.78 -8.65 -20.30
C ILE A 200 -6.36 -9.16 -18.97
N ALA A 201 -5.55 -9.44 -17.95
CA ALA A 201 -6.02 -9.90 -16.63
C ALA A 201 -6.82 -8.86 -15.80
N GLN A 202 -7.14 -7.69 -16.37
CA GLN A 202 -8.01 -6.63 -15.79
C GLN A 202 -9.19 -6.30 -16.73
N GLU A 203 -9.65 -7.29 -17.52
CA GLU A 203 -10.58 -7.14 -18.66
C GLU A 203 -11.93 -6.44 -18.40
N GLN A 204 -12.43 -6.39 -17.16
CA GLN A 204 -13.83 -6.05 -16.90
C GLN A 204 -14.17 -4.54 -16.85
N ARG A 205 -13.18 -3.65 -16.63
CA ARG A 205 -13.44 -2.20 -16.37
C ARG A 205 -12.46 -1.21 -17.01
N VAL A 206 -11.57 -1.66 -17.91
CA VAL A 206 -10.54 -0.82 -18.55
C VAL A 206 -10.81 -0.58 -20.04
N THR A 207 -10.34 0.56 -20.59
CA THR A 207 -10.47 0.86 -22.03
C THR A 207 -9.38 0.18 -22.85
N VAL A 208 -9.63 0.01 -24.15
CA VAL A 208 -8.67 -0.64 -25.06
C VAL A 208 -7.37 0.17 -25.23
N GLU A 209 -7.43 1.50 -25.12
CA GLU A 209 -6.25 2.37 -25.09
C GLU A 209 -5.40 2.14 -23.83
N GLN A 210 -6.05 1.98 -22.67
CA GLN A 210 -5.36 1.69 -21.41
C GLN A 210 -4.62 0.34 -21.49
N ILE A 211 -5.28 -0.70 -22.04
CA ILE A 211 -4.67 -2.01 -22.30
C ILE A 211 -3.43 -1.88 -23.20
N GLN A 212 -3.53 -1.18 -24.34
CA GLN A 212 -2.40 -0.99 -25.27
C GLN A 212 -1.24 -0.25 -24.61
N VAL A 213 -1.53 0.78 -23.82
CA VAL A 213 -0.52 1.62 -23.16
C VAL A 213 0.19 0.86 -22.03
N ALA A 214 -0.55 0.13 -21.19
CA ALA A 214 0.02 -0.70 -20.13
C ALA A 214 0.88 -1.84 -20.72
N ALA A 215 0.36 -2.54 -21.74
CA ALA A 215 1.09 -3.59 -22.44
C ALA A 215 2.37 -3.06 -23.12
N ARG A 216 2.32 -1.89 -23.75
CA ARG A 216 3.49 -1.22 -24.34
C ARG A 216 4.54 -0.89 -23.28
N GLY A 217 4.13 -0.26 -22.18
CA GLY A 217 5.02 0.13 -21.09
C GLY A 217 5.74 -1.07 -20.48
N ALA A 218 4.98 -2.06 -20.02
CA ALA A 218 5.52 -3.27 -19.40
C ALA A 218 6.42 -4.08 -20.35
N ALA A 219 6.04 -4.23 -21.62
CA ALA A 219 6.87 -4.93 -22.60
C ALA A 219 8.17 -4.17 -22.89
N ALA A 220 8.13 -2.83 -22.99
CA ALA A 220 9.31 -2.02 -23.24
C ALA A 220 10.32 -2.06 -22.08
N GLY A 221 9.84 -1.97 -20.83
CA GLY A 221 10.69 -2.06 -19.63
C GLY A 221 11.33 -3.44 -19.47
N ALA A 222 10.51 -4.50 -19.49
CA ALA A 222 10.98 -5.87 -19.37
C ALA A 222 11.93 -6.28 -20.50
N ALA A 223 11.65 -5.87 -21.75
CA ALA A 223 12.54 -6.13 -22.87
C ALA A 223 13.88 -5.40 -22.70
N SER A 224 13.87 -4.09 -22.42
CA SER A 224 15.11 -3.29 -22.30
C SER A 224 16.02 -3.88 -21.22
N GLU A 225 15.50 -4.10 -20.02
CA GLU A 225 16.32 -4.57 -18.90
C GLU A 225 16.83 -6.01 -19.13
N ALA A 226 16.01 -6.88 -19.74
CA ALA A 226 16.46 -8.22 -20.08
C ALA A 226 17.63 -8.19 -21.08
N GLY A 227 17.57 -7.29 -22.09
CA GLY A 227 18.68 -7.07 -23.02
C GLY A 227 19.92 -6.49 -22.35
N ASP A 228 19.76 -5.41 -21.58
CA ASP A 228 20.88 -4.67 -20.97
C ASP A 228 21.58 -5.43 -19.82
N LYS A 229 20.91 -6.40 -19.20
CA LYS A 229 21.44 -7.27 -18.12
C LYS A 229 21.69 -8.73 -18.54
N ASP A 230 21.56 -9.07 -19.83
CA ASP A 230 21.66 -10.45 -20.35
C ASP A 230 20.70 -11.48 -19.66
N ILE A 231 19.57 -11.03 -19.10
CA ILE A 231 18.62 -11.91 -18.38
C ILE A 231 17.88 -12.79 -19.39
N THR A 232 18.01 -14.10 -19.25
CA THR A 232 17.50 -15.11 -20.21
C THR A 232 16.48 -16.09 -19.62
N HIS A 233 16.14 -15.96 -18.33
CA HIS A 233 15.17 -16.83 -17.66
C HIS A 233 13.73 -16.34 -17.92
N ALA A 234 13.09 -16.89 -18.95
CA ALA A 234 11.78 -16.43 -19.45
C ALA A 234 10.71 -16.15 -18.37
N PRO A 235 10.47 -17.02 -17.36
CA PRO A 235 9.51 -16.73 -16.30
C PRO A 235 9.74 -15.44 -15.51
N LYS A 236 11.00 -15.01 -15.29
CA LYS A 236 11.29 -13.73 -14.62
C LYS A 236 10.84 -12.55 -15.49
N ILE A 237 11.08 -12.63 -16.81
CA ILE A 237 10.73 -11.59 -17.79
C ILE A 237 9.20 -11.52 -17.96
N GLN A 238 8.54 -12.69 -18.03
CA GLN A 238 7.09 -12.81 -18.13
C GLN A 238 6.41 -12.17 -16.91
N GLU A 239 6.78 -12.56 -15.69
CA GLU A 239 6.04 -12.13 -14.50
C GLU A 239 6.40 -10.70 -14.03
N ALA A 240 7.61 -10.20 -14.33
CA ALA A 240 7.91 -8.77 -14.19
C ALA A 240 7.04 -7.89 -15.11
N ALA A 241 6.85 -8.31 -16.37
CA ALA A 241 5.98 -7.62 -17.32
C ALA A 241 4.49 -7.76 -16.97
N GLN A 242 4.06 -8.94 -16.53
CA GLN A 242 2.69 -9.21 -16.11
C GLN A 242 2.30 -8.40 -14.87
N GLY A 243 3.15 -8.41 -13.84
CA GLY A 243 2.90 -7.66 -12.61
C GLY A 243 2.83 -6.15 -12.83
N ALA A 244 3.69 -5.61 -13.70
CA ALA A 244 3.70 -4.20 -14.08
C ALA A 244 2.44 -3.78 -14.86
N ALA A 245 2.08 -4.53 -15.91
CA ALA A 245 0.89 -4.22 -16.72
C ALA A 245 -0.41 -4.32 -15.91
N TYR A 246 -0.51 -5.35 -15.05
CA TYR A 246 -1.63 -5.53 -14.14
C TYR A 246 -1.73 -4.37 -13.13
N GLY A 247 -0.62 -4.04 -12.45
CA GLY A 247 -0.61 -3.02 -11.38
C GLY A 247 -0.97 -1.62 -11.85
N VAL A 248 -0.54 -1.19 -13.05
CA VAL A 248 -0.94 0.13 -13.55
C VAL A 248 -2.43 0.20 -13.93
N LEU A 249 -3.00 -0.88 -14.47
CA LEU A 249 -4.42 -0.94 -14.83
C LEU A 249 -5.32 -1.04 -13.59
N GLU A 250 -4.88 -1.79 -12.58
CA GLU A 250 -5.55 -1.90 -11.29
C GLU A 250 -5.58 -0.54 -10.56
N GLN A 251 -4.47 0.20 -10.54
CA GLN A 251 -4.45 1.54 -9.92
C GLN A 251 -5.29 2.54 -10.72
N TYR A 252 -5.19 2.57 -12.06
CA TYR A 252 -5.85 3.59 -12.87
C TYR A 252 -7.39 3.55 -12.80
N GLN A 253 -7.96 2.39 -12.47
CA GLN A 253 -9.39 2.25 -12.14
C GLN A 253 -9.77 3.06 -10.88
N GLN A 254 -8.91 3.07 -9.86
CA GLN A 254 -9.12 3.77 -8.58
C GLN A 254 -8.85 5.29 -8.64
N ILE A 255 -8.21 5.79 -9.70
CA ILE A 255 -7.88 7.22 -9.86
C ILE A 255 -9.13 8.02 -10.26
N THR A 256 -9.42 9.12 -9.56
CA THR A 256 -10.61 9.96 -9.81
C THR A 256 -10.54 10.72 -11.15
N VAL A 257 -11.68 11.28 -11.61
CA VAL A 257 -11.75 12.04 -12.87
C VAL A 257 -10.82 13.26 -12.86
N GLU A 258 -10.59 13.88 -11.70
CA GLU A 258 -9.70 15.03 -11.53
C GLU A 258 -8.24 14.61 -11.44
N GLN A 259 -7.93 13.56 -10.69
CA GLN A 259 -6.58 12.99 -10.63
C GLN A 259 -6.09 12.50 -12.01
N ARG A 260 -7.00 12.03 -12.89
CA ARG A 260 -6.70 11.69 -14.30
C ARG A 260 -6.26 12.89 -15.16
N GLN A 261 -6.45 14.13 -14.70
CA GLN A 261 -5.87 15.31 -15.35
C GLN A 261 -4.36 15.43 -15.10
N GLN A 262 -3.88 14.89 -13.97
CA GLN A 262 -2.46 14.79 -13.61
C GLN A 262 -1.87 13.48 -14.13
N VAL A 263 -2.47 12.35 -13.75
CA VAL A 263 -2.03 11.00 -14.12
C VAL A 263 -2.52 10.63 -15.52
N THR A 264 -1.82 11.12 -16.53
CA THR A 264 -2.10 10.80 -17.94
C THR A 264 -1.74 9.35 -18.31
N LEU A 265 -2.22 8.87 -19.47
CA LEU A 265 -1.79 7.58 -20.05
C LEU A 265 -0.26 7.49 -20.26
N GLU A 266 0.46 8.60 -20.41
CA GLU A 266 1.92 8.57 -20.52
C GLU A 266 2.58 8.19 -19.17
N HIS A 267 1.97 8.54 -18.04
CA HIS A 267 2.38 8.07 -16.71
C HIS A 267 2.12 6.56 -16.56
N VAL A 268 0.95 6.06 -17.00
CA VAL A 268 0.63 4.61 -17.04
C VAL A 268 1.70 3.83 -17.80
N GLN A 269 2.11 4.33 -18.98
CA GLN A 269 3.16 3.70 -19.79
C GLN A 269 4.51 3.64 -19.05
N ASN A 270 4.89 4.74 -18.39
CA ASN A 270 6.20 4.90 -17.79
C ASN A 270 6.30 4.22 -16.40
N ALA A 271 5.22 4.18 -15.61
CA ALA A 271 5.14 3.36 -14.40
C ALA A 271 5.27 1.87 -14.72
N ALA A 272 4.60 1.38 -15.79
CA ALA A 272 4.73 -0.01 -16.24
C ALA A 272 6.14 -0.34 -16.79
N ALA A 273 6.77 0.60 -17.50
CA ALA A 273 8.14 0.45 -17.99
C ALA A 273 9.18 0.49 -16.85
N GLY A 274 8.97 1.35 -15.85
CA GLY A 274 9.85 1.47 -14.68
C GLY A 274 9.78 0.23 -13.79
N SER A 275 8.57 -0.16 -13.37
CA SER A 275 8.34 -1.28 -12.47
C SER A 275 8.83 -2.63 -13.01
N SER A 276 8.58 -2.93 -14.29
CA SER A 276 9.06 -4.18 -14.93
C SER A 276 10.58 -4.21 -15.12
N ALA A 277 11.22 -3.07 -15.41
CA ALA A 277 12.67 -2.95 -15.46
C ALA A 277 13.29 -3.09 -14.06
N GLY A 278 12.75 -2.38 -13.06
CA GLY A 278 13.22 -2.47 -11.67
C GLY A 278 13.14 -3.89 -11.11
N ALA A 279 12.04 -4.60 -11.39
CA ALA A 279 11.83 -5.97 -10.93
C ALA A 279 12.81 -6.97 -11.59
N LEU A 280 13.24 -6.72 -12.83
CA LEU A 280 14.28 -7.51 -13.48
C LEU A 280 15.70 -7.15 -13.01
N GLU A 281 15.99 -5.87 -12.79
CA GLU A 281 17.28 -5.43 -12.24
C GLU A 281 17.49 -6.00 -10.84
N GLY A 282 16.53 -5.77 -9.93
CA GLY A 282 16.59 -6.21 -8.53
C GLY A 282 16.51 -7.71 -8.32
N SER A 283 16.07 -8.50 -9.30
CA SER A 283 16.08 -9.96 -9.27
C SER A 283 17.24 -10.61 -10.05
N SER A 284 18.28 -9.83 -10.39
CA SER A 284 19.49 -10.33 -11.05
C SER A 284 20.64 -10.56 -10.06
N GLU A 285 21.37 -11.67 -10.22
CA GLU A 285 22.53 -12.02 -9.35
C GLU A 285 23.69 -11.00 -9.50
N LEU A 286 23.76 -10.31 -10.64
CA LEU A 286 24.76 -9.27 -10.95
C LEU A 286 24.69 -8.03 -10.05
N VAL A 287 23.55 -7.75 -9.40
CA VAL A 287 23.43 -6.60 -8.49
C VAL A 287 24.10 -6.89 -7.15
N LEU A 288 23.96 -8.11 -6.63
CA LEU A 288 24.64 -8.58 -5.41
C LEU A 288 26.17 -8.49 -5.56
N GLU A 289 26.69 -8.88 -6.72
CA GLU A 289 28.13 -8.77 -7.05
C GLU A 289 28.61 -7.30 -7.08
N GLN A 290 27.75 -6.35 -7.47
CA GLN A 290 28.11 -4.93 -7.58
C GLN A 290 28.07 -4.20 -6.23
N GLU A 291 27.16 -4.59 -5.33
CA GLU A 291 27.12 -4.08 -3.95
C GLU A 291 28.20 -4.69 -3.02
N GLN A 292 29.01 -5.63 -3.53
CA GLN A 292 30.09 -6.32 -2.78
C GLN A 292 29.59 -7.17 -1.58
N ARG A 293 28.29 -7.51 -1.54
CA ARG A 293 27.61 -8.21 -0.43
C ARG A 293 27.80 -9.75 -0.44
N VAL A 294 29.08 -10.19 -0.45
CA VAL A 294 29.54 -11.57 -0.13
C VAL A 294 29.29 -12.64 -1.22
N GLU A 295 29.81 -13.86 -1.01
CA GLU A 295 29.89 -14.97 -1.98
C GLU A 295 28.52 -15.66 -2.23
N VAL A 296 28.22 -15.94 -3.50
CA VAL A 296 26.84 -16.15 -4.03
C VAL A 296 26.19 -17.50 -3.66
N GLU A 297 26.85 -18.39 -2.93
CA GLU A 297 26.43 -19.80 -2.79
C GLU A 297 25.39 -20.11 -1.68
N GLN A 298 24.96 -19.13 -0.86
CA GLN A 298 24.06 -19.37 0.31
C GLN A 298 22.86 -18.41 0.48
N TYR A 299 22.45 -17.68 -0.57
CA TYR A 299 21.38 -16.66 -0.50
C TYR A 299 20.07 -17.08 -1.18
N GLN A 300 18.94 -16.55 -0.72
CA GLN A 300 17.62 -16.83 -1.31
C GLN A 300 17.51 -16.22 -2.72
N ARG A 301 16.97 -16.98 -3.68
CA ARG A 301 16.65 -16.45 -5.03
C ARG A 301 15.22 -15.92 -5.04
N ALA A 302 15.05 -14.66 -5.45
CA ALA A 302 13.73 -14.06 -5.64
C ALA A 302 12.85 -14.93 -6.56
N THR A 303 11.70 -15.36 -6.03
CA THR A 303 10.77 -16.25 -6.73
C THR A 303 9.97 -15.49 -7.79
N ILE A 304 9.36 -16.23 -8.70
CA ILE A 304 8.57 -15.68 -9.81
C ILE A 304 7.41 -14.80 -9.28
N LYS A 305 6.75 -15.22 -8.19
CA LYS A 305 5.66 -14.43 -7.57
C LYS A 305 6.13 -13.23 -6.76
N GLN A 306 7.32 -13.30 -6.13
CA GLN A 306 7.92 -12.12 -5.52
C GLN A 306 8.25 -11.04 -6.58
N ILE A 307 8.77 -11.45 -7.74
CA ILE A 307 9.03 -10.56 -8.89
C ILE A 307 7.74 -9.93 -9.42
N GLN A 308 6.68 -10.73 -9.63
CA GLN A 308 5.36 -10.22 -10.04
C GLN A 308 4.86 -9.14 -9.06
N LYS A 309 4.91 -9.44 -7.76
CA LYS A 309 4.30 -8.62 -6.71
C LYS A 309 5.09 -7.34 -6.40
N ALA A 310 6.42 -7.36 -6.54
CA ALA A 310 7.25 -6.15 -6.52
C ALA A 310 6.89 -5.22 -7.69
N ALA A 311 6.77 -5.77 -8.91
CA ALA A 311 6.37 -5.00 -10.08
C ALA A 311 4.96 -4.40 -9.92
N THR A 312 3.98 -5.18 -9.46
CA THR A 312 2.61 -4.69 -9.18
C THR A 312 2.60 -3.58 -8.14
N GLY A 313 3.30 -3.75 -7.01
CA GLY A 313 3.35 -2.74 -5.94
C GLY A 313 3.92 -1.41 -6.43
N ALA A 314 5.09 -1.44 -7.07
CA ALA A 314 5.73 -0.23 -7.58
C ALA A 314 4.96 0.43 -8.74
N ALA A 315 4.33 -0.38 -9.61
CA ALA A 315 3.45 0.11 -10.68
C ALA A 315 2.25 0.90 -10.14
N LYS A 316 1.62 0.39 -9.07
CA LYS A 316 0.54 1.07 -8.36
C LYS A 316 1.02 2.36 -7.70
N GLY A 317 2.02 2.27 -6.82
CA GLY A 317 2.48 3.39 -6.00
C GLY A 317 2.96 4.58 -6.84
N ALA A 318 3.59 4.34 -7.99
CA ALA A 318 4.06 5.38 -8.89
C ALA A 318 2.94 6.20 -9.58
N LEU A 319 1.69 5.73 -9.55
CA LEU A 319 0.52 6.43 -10.08
C LEU A 319 -0.33 7.10 -8.99
N VAL A 320 0.06 7.01 -7.71
CA VAL A 320 -0.61 7.71 -6.60
C VAL A 320 -0.02 9.11 -6.47
N GLN A 321 -0.50 10.03 -7.31
CA GLN A 321 0.01 11.40 -7.43
C GLN A 321 -0.96 12.43 -6.84
N GLN A 322 -0.42 13.33 -6.02
CA GLN A 322 -1.12 14.52 -5.48
C GLN A 322 -0.58 15.83 -6.10
N GLN A 323 0.43 15.76 -6.96
CA GLN A 323 1.14 16.90 -7.53
C GLN A 323 1.60 16.61 -8.97
N THR A 324 2.00 17.65 -9.70
CA THR A 324 2.51 17.50 -11.08
C THR A 324 3.92 16.91 -11.10
N VAL A 325 4.01 15.59 -11.29
CA VAL A 325 5.26 14.82 -11.44
C VAL A 325 5.55 14.60 -12.93
N THR A 326 6.80 14.39 -13.36
CA THR A 326 7.10 14.02 -14.76
C THR A 326 6.97 12.51 -15.01
N VAL A 327 6.81 12.14 -16.28
CA VAL A 327 6.75 10.73 -16.71
C VAL A 327 8.06 9.99 -16.43
N GLU A 328 9.21 10.66 -16.50
CA GLU A 328 10.52 10.08 -16.16
C GLU A 328 10.72 9.95 -14.64
N GLN A 329 10.25 10.90 -13.84
CA GLN A 329 10.22 10.78 -12.37
C GLN A 329 9.33 9.61 -11.93
N THR A 330 8.17 9.45 -12.58
CA THR A 330 7.26 8.30 -12.41
C THR A 330 7.92 6.97 -12.78
N GLN A 331 8.69 6.93 -13.88
CA GLN A 331 9.47 5.75 -14.26
C GLN A 331 10.54 5.41 -13.21
N ALA A 332 11.23 6.43 -12.68
CA ALA A 332 12.29 6.28 -11.69
C ALA A 332 11.77 5.73 -10.34
N ALA A 333 10.66 6.27 -9.84
CA ALA A 333 9.99 5.79 -8.63
C ALA A 333 9.59 4.31 -8.76
N ALA A 334 8.91 3.96 -9.86
CA ALA A 334 8.52 2.60 -10.15
C ALA A 334 9.72 1.64 -10.30
N ARG A 335 10.82 2.10 -10.90
CA ARG A 335 12.05 1.31 -11.06
C ARG A 335 12.80 1.13 -9.75
N GLY A 336 12.90 2.17 -8.92
CA GLY A 336 13.60 2.13 -7.65
C GLY A 336 12.94 1.17 -6.68
N ALA A 337 11.63 1.32 -6.46
CA ALA A 337 10.90 0.55 -5.46
C ALA A 337 10.90 -0.97 -5.75
N SER A 338 10.58 -1.40 -6.98
CA SER A 338 10.59 -2.83 -7.33
C SER A 338 12.01 -3.43 -7.42
N LYS A 339 13.04 -2.59 -7.64
CA LYS A 339 14.45 -3.00 -7.53
C LYS A 339 14.84 -3.23 -6.08
N GLY A 340 14.67 -2.24 -5.21
CA GLY A 340 15.10 -2.27 -3.81
C GLY A 340 14.46 -3.41 -3.02
N ALA A 341 13.16 -3.64 -3.19
CA ALA A 341 12.45 -4.74 -2.55
C ALA A 341 13.05 -6.13 -2.91
N LEU A 342 13.45 -6.33 -4.17
CA LEU A 342 14.00 -7.61 -4.64
C LEU A 342 15.50 -7.77 -4.36
N ILE A 343 16.25 -6.68 -4.25
CA ILE A 343 17.62 -6.70 -3.68
C ILE A 343 17.54 -7.22 -2.24
N GLN A 344 16.62 -6.68 -1.43
CA GLN A 344 16.48 -7.11 -0.05
C GLN A 344 16.07 -8.58 0.07
N VAL A 345 15.11 -9.05 -0.73
CA VAL A 345 14.76 -10.49 -0.83
C VAL A 345 15.96 -11.37 -1.16
N GLN A 346 16.84 -10.94 -2.06
CA GLN A 346 18.05 -11.69 -2.42
C GLN A 346 19.22 -11.52 -1.42
N SER A 347 19.07 -10.66 -0.40
CA SER A 347 20.10 -10.43 0.62
C SER A 347 19.97 -11.34 1.85
N ILE A 348 18.84 -12.03 2.01
CA ILE A 348 18.56 -12.95 3.13
C ILE A 348 19.28 -14.28 2.92
N SER A 349 19.98 -14.76 3.96
CA SER A 349 20.66 -16.06 3.92
C SER A 349 19.68 -17.22 4.10
N ILE A 350 20.01 -18.39 3.54
CA ILE A 350 19.16 -19.58 3.64
C ILE A 350 19.05 -20.11 5.09
N GLU A 351 20.00 -19.76 5.97
CA GLU A 351 19.97 -20.10 7.39
C GLU A 351 18.95 -19.26 8.20
N GLN A 352 18.42 -18.17 7.63
CA GLN A 352 17.35 -17.38 8.22
C GLN A 352 15.98 -17.92 7.75
N VAL A 353 15.32 -18.69 8.62
CA VAL A 353 14.10 -19.47 8.31
C VAL A 353 12.93 -18.62 7.77
N GLN A 354 12.84 -17.34 8.13
CA GLN A 354 11.66 -16.52 7.83
C GLN A 354 11.78 -15.76 6.50
N ARG A 355 11.00 -16.22 5.52
CA ARG A 355 10.91 -15.65 4.16
C ARG A 355 10.04 -14.38 4.16
N ILE A 356 10.45 -13.35 3.42
CA ILE A 356 9.59 -12.17 3.18
C ILE A 356 8.39 -12.59 2.31
N SER A 357 7.19 -12.25 2.77
CA SER A 357 5.94 -12.60 2.07
C SER A 357 5.72 -11.76 0.81
N ILE A 358 4.90 -12.29 -0.11
CA ILE A 358 4.54 -11.57 -1.34
C ILE A 358 3.68 -10.32 -1.08
N THR A 359 2.97 -10.23 0.05
CA THR A 359 2.18 -9.06 0.43
C THR A 359 3.07 -7.96 1.03
N GLN A 360 4.07 -8.32 1.85
CA GLN A 360 5.09 -7.39 2.35
C GLN A 360 5.84 -6.72 1.18
N ILE A 361 6.27 -7.52 0.19
CA ILE A 361 6.96 -7.03 -1.01
C ILE A 361 6.09 -6.07 -1.82
N GLN A 362 4.80 -6.38 -2.01
CA GLN A 362 3.88 -5.49 -2.73
C GLN A 362 3.69 -4.16 -1.98
N ALA A 363 3.51 -4.20 -0.66
CA ALA A 363 3.29 -3.02 0.18
C ALA A 363 4.53 -2.11 0.30
N ALA A 364 5.71 -2.70 0.50
CA ALA A 364 6.99 -1.98 0.48
C ALA A 364 7.23 -1.28 -0.86
N SER A 365 7.00 -2.00 -1.96
CA SER A 365 7.16 -1.46 -3.32
C SER A 365 6.14 -0.35 -3.63
N PHE A 366 4.92 -0.47 -3.11
CA PHE A 366 3.89 0.58 -3.23
C PHE A 366 4.26 1.83 -2.43
N GLY A 367 4.58 1.67 -1.14
CA GLY A 367 4.86 2.78 -0.24
C GLY A 367 6.09 3.58 -0.67
N ALA A 368 7.18 2.90 -1.03
CA ALA A 368 8.40 3.54 -1.48
C ALA A 368 8.23 4.28 -2.83
N ALA A 369 7.45 3.72 -3.76
CA ALA A 369 7.14 4.41 -5.01
C ALA A 369 6.28 5.67 -4.74
N LYS A 370 5.21 5.55 -3.93
CA LYS A 370 4.34 6.68 -3.53
C LYS A 370 5.13 7.80 -2.84
N GLY A 371 5.88 7.50 -1.78
CA GLY A 371 6.61 8.51 -1.02
C GLY A 371 7.69 9.22 -1.84
N SER A 372 8.37 8.51 -2.74
CA SER A 372 9.40 9.10 -3.62
C SER A 372 8.87 10.10 -4.65
N ILE A 373 7.55 10.13 -4.90
CA ILE A 373 6.89 11.10 -5.79
C ILE A 373 6.02 12.12 -5.02
N THR A 374 5.87 11.96 -3.71
CA THR A 374 5.27 12.97 -2.83
C THR A 374 6.23 14.16 -2.73
N GLN A 375 5.74 15.38 -3.04
CA GLN A 375 6.51 16.64 -3.02
C GLN A 375 7.77 16.68 -3.93
N SER A 376 7.92 15.74 -4.88
CA SER A 376 9.18 15.52 -5.61
C SER A 376 9.45 16.47 -6.80
N GLN A 377 8.76 17.60 -6.92
CA GLN A 377 8.76 18.42 -8.15
C GLN A 377 10.15 18.95 -8.55
N ASP A 378 10.98 19.32 -7.57
CA ASP A 378 12.36 19.79 -7.79
C ASP A 378 13.44 18.68 -7.72
N ALA A 379 13.07 17.43 -7.41
CA ALA A 379 14.01 16.31 -7.28
C ALA A 379 14.42 15.69 -8.63
N THR A 380 15.68 15.27 -8.75
CA THR A 380 16.16 14.59 -9.96
C THR A 380 15.68 13.14 -10.03
N ILE A 381 15.59 12.64 -11.26
CA ILE A 381 15.23 11.26 -11.60
C ILE A 381 16.07 10.25 -10.78
N GLU A 382 17.37 10.52 -10.64
CA GLU A 382 18.29 9.64 -9.90
C GLU A 382 18.12 9.73 -8.37
N GLN A 383 17.71 10.89 -7.82
CA GLN A 383 17.36 11.02 -6.39
C GLN A 383 16.10 10.22 -6.07
N ILE A 384 15.04 10.37 -6.88
CA ILE A 384 13.76 9.65 -6.75
C ILE A 384 13.97 8.14 -6.82
N GLN A 385 14.73 7.65 -7.80
CA GLN A 385 15.05 6.22 -7.90
C GLN A 385 15.79 5.73 -6.66
N ALA A 386 16.75 6.49 -6.12
CA ALA A 386 17.55 6.11 -4.97
C ALA A 386 16.75 6.07 -3.65
N ALA A 387 15.85 7.03 -3.43
CA ALA A 387 14.99 7.04 -2.25
C ALA A 387 13.99 5.86 -2.28
N ALA A 388 13.38 5.59 -3.44
CA ALA A 388 12.47 4.46 -3.62
C ALA A 388 13.17 3.10 -3.45
N ASP A 389 14.40 2.95 -3.96
CA ASP A 389 15.24 1.76 -3.81
C ASP A 389 15.62 1.53 -2.33
N GLY A 390 16.12 2.58 -1.65
CA GLY A 390 16.49 2.53 -0.25
C GLY A 390 15.31 2.19 0.66
N ALA A 391 14.18 2.92 0.53
CA ALA A 391 13.01 2.71 1.37
C ALA A 391 12.40 1.31 1.19
N ALA A 392 12.25 0.83 -0.05
CA ALA A 392 11.69 -0.49 -0.34
C ALA A 392 12.58 -1.64 0.17
N GLY A 393 13.90 -1.45 0.22
CA GLY A 393 14.82 -2.38 0.85
C GLY A 393 14.77 -2.34 2.37
N GLY A 394 14.80 -1.13 2.96
CA GLY A 394 14.86 -0.93 4.42
C GLY A 394 13.67 -1.52 5.17
N VAL A 395 12.44 -1.31 4.67
CA VAL A 395 11.23 -1.84 5.33
C VAL A 395 11.04 -3.36 5.21
N LEU A 396 11.91 -4.04 4.45
CA LEU A 396 11.91 -5.49 4.28
C LEU A 396 13.07 -6.16 5.05
N VAL A 397 13.63 -5.48 6.05
CA VAL A 397 14.49 -6.10 7.06
C VAL A 397 13.64 -6.90 8.06
N GLN A 398 14.11 -8.10 8.42
CA GLN A 398 13.33 -9.18 9.03
C GLN A 398 12.96 -8.95 10.51
N GLN A 399 11.66 -8.82 10.83
CA GLN A 399 11.06 -9.06 12.16
C GLN A 399 9.63 -9.63 12.06
N GLN A 400 9.13 -10.21 13.17
CA GLN A 400 7.99 -11.15 13.17
C GLN A 400 6.57 -10.54 13.36
N GLU A 401 6.44 -9.27 13.75
CA GLU A 401 5.20 -8.77 14.39
C GLU A 401 4.68 -7.45 13.79
N ILE A 402 4.79 -7.28 12.47
CA ILE A 402 4.57 -5.99 11.80
C ILE A 402 3.49 -6.10 10.72
N SER A 403 2.54 -5.15 10.71
CA SER A 403 1.44 -5.17 9.74
C SER A 403 1.90 -4.73 8.35
N ILE A 404 1.19 -5.20 7.32
CA ILE A 404 1.40 -4.80 5.92
C ILE A 404 1.25 -3.28 5.77
N THR A 405 0.32 -2.67 6.52
CA THR A 405 0.11 -1.22 6.56
C THR A 405 1.31 -0.47 7.16
N GLN A 406 1.90 -0.96 8.26
CA GLN A 406 3.09 -0.33 8.86
C GLN A 406 4.29 -0.35 7.90
N ILE A 407 4.51 -1.46 7.19
CA ILE A 407 5.55 -1.56 6.14
C ILE A 407 5.31 -0.53 5.03
N GLN A 408 4.06 -0.36 4.59
CA GLN A 408 3.69 0.62 3.58
C GLN A 408 3.96 2.06 4.03
N TYR A 409 3.49 2.44 5.22
CA TYR A 409 3.63 3.80 5.74
C TYR A 409 5.09 4.15 6.10
N ALA A 410 5.86 3.21 6.64
CA ALA A 410 7.31 3.37 6.82
C ALA A 410 8.03 3.64 5.49
N ALA A 411 7.64 2.95 4.41
CA ALA A 411 8.26 3.11 3.10
C ALA A 411 7.89 4.44 2.43
N VAL A 412 6.65 4.93 2.63
CA VAL A 412 6.26 6.30 2.23
C VAL A 412 7.14 7.31 2.97
N GLY A 413 7.19 7.24 4.29
CA GLY A 413 7.94 8.22 5.11
C GLY A 413 9.43 8.27 4.79
N ALA A 414 10.09 7.11 4.77
CA ALA A 414 11.53 7.01 4.51
C ALA A 414 11.95 7.50 3.12
N SER A 415 11.08 7.36 2.11
CA SER A 415 11.35 7.90 0.78
C SER A 415 10.98 9.38 0.65
N GLN A 416 9.87 9.82 1.27
CA GLN A 416 9.44 11.22 1.31
C GLN A 416 10.49 12.12 1.99
N GLY A 417 10.86 11.83 3.25
CA GLY A 417 11.80 12.67 4.01
C GLY A 417 13.21 12.71 3.41
N ALA A 418 13.64 11.62 2.76
CA ALA A 418 14.91 11.60 2.03
C ALA A 418 14.89 12.49 0.78
N ILE A 419 13.76 12.56 0.06
CA ILE A 419 13.59 13.43 -1.11
C ILE A 419 13.46 14.89 -0.68
N GLU A 420 12.67 15.17 0.36
CA GLU A 420 12.50 16.50 0.94
C GLU A 420 13.85 17.13 1.33
N SER A 421 14.65 16.43 2.14
CA SER A 421 15.98 16.89 2.55
C SER A 421 16.99 16.92 1.39
N ALA A 422 16.88 16.00 0.42
CA ALA A 422 17.70 16.05 -0.79
C ALA A 422 17.44 17.29 -1.66
N ILE A 423 16.19 17.79 -1.71
CA ILE A 423 15.83 19.07 -2.33
C ILE A 423 16.38 20.22 -1.49
N GLN A 424 16.02 20.30 -0.21
CA GLN A 424 16.36 21.41 0.69
C GLN A 424 17.89 21.62 0.81
N GLN A 425 18.63 20.55 1.10
CA GLN A 425 20.08 20.56 1.33
C GLN A 425 20.90 20.39 0.03
N GLN A 426 20.24 20.20 -1.12
CA GLN A 426 20.85 20.00 -2.44
C GLN A 426 21.81 18.78 -2.47
N VAL A 427 21.40 17.66 -1.88
CA VAL A 427 22.21 16.43 -1.75
C VAL A 427 22.39 15.77 -3.11
N VAL A 428 23.63 15.78 -3.62
CA VAL A 428 23.95 15.29 -4.98
C VAL A 428 24.33 13.80 -5.01
N ASN A 429 24.63 13.16 -3.86
CA ASN A 429 25.00 11.74 -3.85
C ASN A 429 23.79 10.83 -3.58
N VAL A 430 23.41 10.09 -4.62
CA VAL A 430 22.34 9.08 -4.57
C VAL A 430 22.62 7.95 -3.57
N GLU A 431 23.88 7.59 -3.33
CA GLU A 431 24.26 6.57 -2.34
C GLU A 431 23.88 6.99 -0.91
N GLN A 432 23.93 8.30 -0.62
CA GLN A 432 23.56 8.85 0.69
C GLN A 432 22.04 8.90 0.88
N ILE A 433 21.31 9.23 -0.18
CA ILE A 433 19.83 9.24 -0.20
C ILE A 433 19.29 7.81 -0.02
N GLN A 434 19.82 6.84 -0.78
CA GLN A 434 19.46 5.43 -0.64
C GLN A 434 19.74 4.91 0.77
N ALA A 435 20.91 5.24 1.34
CA ALA A 435 21.28 4.82 2.69
C ALA A 435 20.41 5.44 3.80
N ALA A 436 20.08 6.74 3.69
CA ALA A 436 19.17 7.41 4.60
C ALA A 436 17.76 6.78 4.57
N SER A 437 17.19 6.59 3.37
CA SER A 437 15.90 5.90 3.20
C SER A 437 15.91 4.46 3.71
N PHE A 438 16.99 3.71 3.45
CA PHE A 438 17.12 2.34 3.94
C PHE A 438 17.17 2.28 5.47
N GLY A 439 18.03 3.09 6.09
CA GLY A 439 18.20 3.12 7.55
C GLY A 439 16.95 3.59 8.28
N ALA A 440 16.28 4.63 7.78
CA ALA A 440 15.05 5.13 8.36
C ALA A 440 13.89 4.11 8.24
N GLY A 441 13.74 3.50 7.06
CA GLY A 441 12.75 2.44 6.83
C GLY A 441 13.00 1.22 7.72
N GLU A 442 14.26 0.74 7.78
CA GLU A 442 14.69 -0.35 8.65
C GLU A 442 14.41 -0.04 10.13
N GLY A 443 14.78 1.16 10.60
CA GLY A 443 14.56 1.57 11.99
C GLY A 443 13.08 1.67 12.38
N ALA A 444 12.22 2.10 11.45
CA ALA A 444 10.78 2.18 11.65
C ALA A 444 10.09 0.80 11.71
N VAL A 445 10.66 -0.24 11.08
CA VAL A 445 10.14 -1.62 11.08
C VAL A 445 10.85 -2.57 12.06
N ILE A 446 11.35 -2.06 13.19
CA ILE A 446 12.08 -2.88 14.19
C ILE A 446 11.38 -2.96 15.56
N GLN A 447 10.24 -2.29 15.74
CA GLN A 447 9.61 -2.13 17.06
C GLN A 447 8.37 -2.99 17.29
N LYS A 448 8.31 -3.61 18.48
CA LYS A 448 7.10 -4.27 19.01
C LYS A 448 6.02 -3.21 19.30
N GLN A 449 4.88 -3.38 18.63
CA GLN A 449 3.75 -2.45 18.49
C GLN A 449 3.31 -1.73 19.80
N VAL A 450 3.26 -0.39 19.77
CA VAL A 450 2.08 0.46 20.07
C VAL A 450 2.39 1.84 19.44
N ILE A 451 2.34 1.93 18.11
CA ILE A 451 2.64 3.16 17.35
C ILE A 451 1.68 3.19 16.15
N ASP A 452 1.01 4.32 15.93
CA ASP A 452 0.08 4.51 14.82
C ASP A 452 0.79 4.51 13.46
N VAL A 453 0.09 4.14 12.38
CA VAL A 453 0.66 4.12 11.01
C VAL A 453 1.16 5.51 10.57
N THR A 454 0.51 6.58 11.01
CA THR A 454 0.92 7.98 10.79
C THR A 454 2.22 8.28 11.51
N GLN A 455 2.32 7.89 12.79
CA GLN A 455 3.55 8.03 13.58
C GLN A 455 4.72 7.23 13.00
N VAL A 456 4.47 6.03 12.45
CA VAL A 456 5.48 5.21 11.74
C VAL A 456 5.98 5.92 10.47
N GLN A 457 5.10 6.53 9.67
CA GLN A 457 5.50 7.35 8.52
C GLN A 457 6.35 8.55 8.96
N VAL A 458 5.96 9.22 10.03
CA VAL A 458 6.59 10.47 10.51
C VAL A 458 7.97 10.21 11.14
N LEU A 459 8.13 9.13 11.92
CA LEU A 459 9.43 8.63 12.38
C LEU A 459 10.39 8.40 11.19
N ALA A 460 9.91 7.67 10.18
CA ALA A 460 10.70 7.35 8.99
C ALA A 460 11.06 8.61 8.17
N ALA A 461 10.15 9.56 8.03
CA ALA A 461 10.39 10.82 7.32
C ALA A 461 11.37 11.73 8.06
N GLY A 462 11.13 11.99 9.36
CA GLY A 462 12.00 12.82 10.20
C GLY A 462 13.43 12.27 10.24
N SER A 463 13.59 10.96 10.45
CA SER A 463 14.91 10.32 10.48
C SER A 463 15.66 10.41 9.15
N ALA A 464 14.98 10.10 8.03
CA ALA A 464 15.58 10.18 6.69
C ALA A 464 15.96 11.61 6.31
N SER A 465 15.17 12.60 6.74
CA SER A 465 15.43 14.03 6.52
C SER A 465 16.62 14.53 7.35
N GLY A 466 16.63 14.22 8.65
CA GLY A 466 17.61 14.70 9.62
C GLY A 466 19.03 14.20 9.38
N VAL A 467 19.24 12.91 9.05
CA VAL A 467 20.60 12.44 8.72
C VAL A 467 21.20 13.17 7.51
N LEU A 468 20.35 13.55 6.54
CA LEU A 468 20.79 14.21 5.32
C LEU A 468 21.19 15.68 5.53
N GLU A 469 20.82 16.32 6.64
CA GLU A 469 21.31 17.66 7.00
C GLU A 469 22.84 17.68 7.14
N GLN A 470 23.42 16.64 7.75
CA GLN A 470 24.87 16.51 7.97
C GLN A 470 25.57 15.66 6.88
N SER A 471 24.88 15.34 5.78
CA SER A 471 25.37 14.50 4.67
C SER A 471 26.69 14.96 4.04
N GLN A 472 27.07 16.23 4.14
CA GLN A 472 28.28 16.76 3.50
C GLN A 472 29.59 16.23 4.10
N GLU A 473 29.58 15.72 5.34
CA GLU A 473 30.78 15.17 6.01
C GLU A 473 30.66 13.67 6.36
N ALA A 474 29.46 13.07 6.31
CA ALA A 474 29.18 11.67 6.66
C ALA A 474 29.34 10.65 5.50
N THR A 475 29.63 9.39 5.83
CA THR A 475 29.55 8.27 4.86
C THR A 475 28.14 7.72 4.72
N ALA A 476 27.84 7.01 3.61
CA ALA A 476 26.54 6.35 3.45
C ALA A 476 26.26 5.30 4.55
N GLU A 477 27.28 4.55 4.97
CA GLU A 477 27.21 3.57 6.07
C GLU A 477 26.84 4.24 7.40
N GLN A 478 27.44 5.40 7.70
CA GLN A 478 27.13 6.20 8.89
C GLN A 478 25.72 6.81 8.83
N LEU A 479 25.25 7.26 7.66
CA LEU A 479 23.89 7.77 7.47
C LEU A 479 22.83 6.68 7.67
N GLN A 480 23.04 5.46 7.15
CA GLN A 480 22.14 4.33 7.38
C GLN A 480 22.09 3.98 8.87
N LEU A 481 23.25 3.91 9.53
CA LEU A 481 23.36 3.58 10.95
C LEU A 481 22.69 4.63 11.85
N ALA A 482 22.90 5.92 11.55
CA ALA A 482 22.26 7.04 12.25
C ALA A 482 20.75 7.06 12.05
N ALA A 483 20.25 6.86 10.82
CA ALA A 483 18.82 6.87 10.55
C ALA A 483 18.10 5.69 11.23
N ARG A 484 18.73 4.51 11.22
CA ARG A 484 18.24 3.32 11.92
C ARG A 484 18.19 3.54 13.42
N GLY A 485 19.28 4.02 14.01
CA GLY A 485 19.38 4.29 15.44
C GLY A 485 18.37 5.34 15.89
N ALA A 486 18.31 6.49 15.22
CA ALA A 486 17.40 7.58 15.56
C ALA A 486 15.93 7.16 15.49
N CYS A 487 15.51 6.44 14.44
CA CYS A 487 14.18 5.83 14.38
C CYS A 487 13.91 4.92 15.60
N GLN A 488 14.79 3.95 15.86
CA GLN A 488 14.57 2.94 16.92
C GLN A 488 14.52 3.54 18.32
N GLU A 489 15.46 4.43 18.67
CA GLU A 489 15.52 4.97 20.02
C GLU A 489 14.41 6.03 20.24
N THR A 490 14.05 6.82 19.22
CA THR A 490 12.93 7.78 19.32
C THR A 490 11.60 7.04 19.43
N ALA A 491 11.40 5.98 18.63
CA ALA A 491 10.23 5.12 18.73
C ALA A 491 10.11 4.42 20.10
N ARG A 492 11.22 4.10 20.78
CA ARG A 492 11.21 3.61 22.17
C ARG A 492 10.84 4.70 23.18
N ALA A 493 11.28 5.93 22.97
CA ALA A 493 11.01 7.04 23.87
C ALA A 493 9.52 7.44 23.86
N VAL A 494 8.90 7.49 22.67
CA VAL A 494 7.50 7.91 22.52
C VAL A 494 6.47 6.89 23.01
N GLN A 495 6.87 5.63 23.26
CA GLN A 495 5.98 4.60 23.82
C GLN A 495 5.45 4.89 25.24
N PHE A 496 5.97 5.91 25.91
CA PHE A 496 5.62 6.23 27.29
C PHE A 496 5.00 7.62 27.49
N GLN A 497 5.06 8.51 26.48
CA GLN A 497 4.74 9.94 26.60
C GLN A 497 3.71 10.39 25.56
N GLN A 498 2.99 11.47 25.84
CA GLN A 498 2.15 12.14 24.84
C GLN A 498 3.02 13.10 24.04
N ILE A 499 3.21 12.82 22.75
CA ILE A 499 4.05 13.60 21.84
C ILE A 499 3.27 13.79 20.54
N SER A 500 3.18 15.04 20.06
CA SER A 500 2.46 15.39 18.85
C SER A 500 3.16 14.89 17.58
N ILE A 501 2.44 14.82 16.46
CA ILE A 501 3.02 14.42 15.17
C ILE A 501 4.16 15.37 14.75
N THR A 502 3.98 16.68 14.92
CA THR A 502 5.00 17.71 14.63
C THR A 502 6.23 17.55 15.55
N GLN A 503 6.02 17.37 16.85
CA GLN A 503 7.09 17.09 17.82
C GLN A 503 7.85 15.81 17.45
N LEU A 504 7.14 14.74 17.07
CA LEU A 504 7.74 13.46 16.68
C LEU A 504 8.64 13.63 15.44
N GLN A 505 8.21 14.42 14.45
CA GLN A 505 9.02 14.71 13.25
C GLN A 505 10.31 15.45 13.62
N THR A 506 10.19 16.54 14.38
CA THR A 506 11.31 17.40 14.79
C THR A 506 12.27 16.65 15.72
N LEU A 507 11.76 15.96 16.74
CA LEU A 507 12.52 15.13 17.68
C LEU A 507 13.35 14.08 16.95
N THR A 508 12.74 13.37 15.99
CA THR A 508 13.43 12.32 15.23
C THR A 508 14.47 12.93 14.28
N SER A 509 14.15 14.05 13.63
CA SER A 509 15.04 14.75 12.70
C SER A 509 16.29 15.31 13.40
N GLU A 510 16.13 16.06 14.50
CA GLU A 510 17.27 16.56 15.27
C GLU A 510 18.13 15.41 15.82
N THR A 511 17.48 14.36 16.34
CA THR A 511 18.16 13.18 16.88
C THR A 511 18.96 12.44 15.80
N ALA A 512 18.44 12.38 14.57
CA ALA A 512 19.13 11.81 13.41
C ALA A 512 20.31 12.68 12.93
N ALA A 513 20.17 14.01 12.96
CA ALA A 513 21.24 14.96 12.66
C ALA A 513 22.39 14.86 13.68
N ASP A 514 22.06 14.83 14.98
CA ASP A 514 23.04 14.68 16.08
C ASP A 514 23.73 13.31 16.05
N ALA A 515 22.99 12.22 15.80
CA ALA A 515 23.56 10.89 15.61
C ALA A 515 24.57 10.85 14.45
N THR A 516 24.25 11.53 13.36
CA THR A 516 25.16 11.68 12.20
C THR A 516 26.39 12.52 12.56
N ALA A 517 26.22 13.63 13.28
CA ALA A 517 27.32 14.48 13.72
C ALA A 517 28.27 13.75 14.68
N PHE A 518 27.73 12.96 15.62
CA PHE A 518 28.49 12.11 16.54
C PHE A 518 29.27 11.01 15.79
N ALA A 519 28.62 10.31 14.86
CA ALA A 519 29.28 9.30 14.01
C ALA A 519 30.45 9.90 13.21
N VAL A 520 30.33 11.14 12.74
CA VAL A 520 31.39 11.88 12.02
C VAL A 520 32.51 12.38 12.94
N GLU A 521 32.23 12.91 14.13
CA GLU A 521 33.30 13.44 15.02
C GLU A 521 34.17 12.33 15.63
N ASP A 522 33.57 11.29 16.19
CA ASP A 522 34.30 10.20 16.85
C ASP A 522 34.66 9.03 15.90
N GLY A 523 34.04 8.97 14.71
CA GLY A 523 34.29 7.92 13.71
C GLY A 523 33.64 6.59 14.10
N VAL A 524 32.35 6.64 14.44
CA VAL A 524 31.58 5.50 14.96
C VAL A 524 30.85 4.80 13.81
N ASP A 525 31.29 3.58 13.51
CA ASP A 525 30.73 2.71 12.48
C ASP A 525 30.03 1.47 13.10
N GLY A 526 29.46 1.60 14.33
CA GLY A 526 28.88 0.46 15.06
C GLY A 526 27.77 0.80 16.07
N ASP A 527 26.68 0.02 16.04
CA ASP A 527 25.42 0.27 16.76
C ASP A 527 25.56 0.58 18.25
N VAL A 528 26.38 -0.21 18.97
CA VAL A 528 26.38 -0.21 20.45
C VAL A 528 26.86 1.13 21.03
N GLU A 529 27.75 1.83 20.33
CA GLU A 529 28.23 3.15 20.76
C GLU A 529 27.24 4.27 20.38
N LEU A 530 26.52 4.09 19.25
CA LEU A 530 25.51 5.03 18.78
C LEU A 530 24.20 4.98 19.58
N SER A 531 23.67 3.79 19.90
CA SER A 531 22.50 3.64 20.78
C SER A 531 22.74 4.23 22.17
N GLN A 532 23.95 4.12 22.73
CA GLN A 532 24.29 4.71 24.03
C GLN A 532 24.37 6.25 24.01
N PHE A 533 24.72 6.84 22.85
CA PHE A 533 24.64 8.29 22.65
C PHE A 533 23.17 8.73 22.54
N LEU A 534 22.41 8.05 21.67
CA LEU A 534 20.99 8.29 21.42
C LEU A 534 20.11 8.18 22.68
N GLU A 535 20.28 7.12 23.49
CA GLU A 535 19.55 6.93 24.76
C GLU A 535 19.75 8.14 25.69
N GLY A 536 20.97 8.67 25.77
CA GLY A 536 21.31 9.84 26.59
C GLY A 536 20.77 11.16 26.05
N GLU A 537 20.73 11.35 24.73
CA GLU A 537 20.26 12.59 24.12
C GLU A 537 18.73 12.66 24.06
N LEU A 538 18.07 11.55 23.68
CA LEU A 538 16.61 11.44 23.69
C LEU A 538 16.03 11.56 25.11
N THR A 539 16.70 11.01 26.13
CA THR A 539 16.26 11.23 27.52
C THR A 539 16.21 12.74 27.85
N GLN A 540 17.19 13.53 27.40
CA GLN A 540 17.23 14.97 27.67
C GLN A 540 16.22 15.77 26.84
N ARG A 541 15.99 15.39 25.57
CA ARG A 541 14.96 16.02 24.72
C ARG A 541 13.54 15.70 25.22
N VAL A 542 13.28 14.44 25.58
CA VAL A 542 11.94 14.02 26.04
C VAL A 542 11.65 14.50 27.46
N GLU A 543 12.64 14.61 28.36
CA GLU A 543 12.50 15.36 29.64
C GLU A 543 12.20 16.87 29.45
N ALA A 544 12.23 17.39 28.23
CA ALA A 544 11.83 18.77 27.90
C ALA A 544 10.51 18.88 27.10
N ILE A 545 9.95 17.77 26.62
CA ILE A 545 8.63 17.70 25.97
C ILE A 545 7.54 17.29 26.99
N ASP A 546 7.92 16.47 27.99
CA ASP A 546 7.07 15.94 29.07
C ASP A 546 6.56 16.97 30.10
N ASP A 547 6.68 18.27 29.83
CA ASP A 547 6.11 19.37 30.64
C ASP A 547 4.73 19.85 30.10
N LEU A 548 4.23 19.31 28.97
CA LEU A 548 2.93 19.62 28.35
C LEU A 548 1.82 18.59 28.72
N GLU A 549 1.32 18.60 29.95
CA GLU A 549 0.10 17.85 30.32
C GLU A 549 -1.16 18.60 29.83
N GLY A 550 -2.15 17.94 29.21
CA GLY A 550 -3.41 18.61 28.86
C GLY A 550 -4.52 17.76 28.24
N GLU A 551 -5.78 18.05 28.59
CA GLU A 551 -6.99 17.63 27.88
C GLU A 551 -7.64 18.84 27.18
N ALA A 552 -8.21 18.65 25.98
CA ALA A 552 -9.03 19.65 25.29
C ALA A 552 -10.14 19.00 24.44
N THR A 553 -11.18 19.78 24.13
CA THR A 553 -12.25 19.43 23.17
C THR A 553 -12.71 20.66 22.40
N ILE A 554 -13.14 20.48 21.15
CA ILE A 554 -13.62 21.55 20.25
C ILE A 554 -14.93 21.14 19.55
N THR A 555 -15.69 22.10 19.03
CA THR A 555 -16.82 21.91 18.12
C THR A 555 -16.88 23.08 17.15
N PHE A 556 -17.01 22.81 15.85
CA PHE A 556 -16.97 23.78 14.76
C PHE A 556 -18.01 23.44 13.68
N ALA A 557 -19.04 24.28 13.53
CA ALA A 557 -20.13 24.06 12.57
C ALA A 557 -20.07 24.93 11.30
N GLU A 558 -20.81 24.50 10.28
CA GLU A 558 -20.98 25.16 8.98
C GLU A 558 -21.66 26.54 9.11
N GLN A 559 -21.26 27.52 8.28
CA GLN A 559 -21.67 28.92 8.50
C GLN A 559 -21.54 29.83 7.27
N GLU A 560 -22.52 30.72 7.07
CA GLU A 560 -22.44 31.79 6.05
C GLU A 560 -21.93 33.11 6.67
N ARG A 561 -20.96 33.79 6.03
CA ARG A 561 -20.29 34.99 6.55
C ARG A 561 -19.93 36.01 5.45
N ASP A 562 -18.98 36.91 5.75
CA ASP A 562 -18.47 37.94 4.85
C ASP A 562 -17.13 37.54 4.20
N GLY A 563 -16.66 36.30 4.37
CA GLY A 563 -15.38 35.78 3.88
C GLY A 563 -14.13 36.17 4.67
N ASP A 564 -14.19 37.21 5.52
CA ASP A 564 -13.05 37.73 6.30
C ASP A 564 -12.87 37.05 7.69
N SER A 565 -13.85 36.28 8.19
CA SER A 565 -13.79 35.66 9.53
C SER A 565 -14.71 34.43 9.66
N VAL A 566 -14.41 33.57 10.64
CA VAL A 566 -15.21 32.37 11.02
C VAL A 566 -15.43 32.31 12.54
N VAL A 567 -16.37 31.50 13.00
CA VAL A 567 -16.69 31.28 14.41
C VAL A 567 -16.62 29.80 14.78
N VAL A 568 -15.98 29.50 15.91
CA VAL A 568 -15.96 28.17 16.52
C VAL A 568 -16.97 28.11 17.66
N ASP A 569 -17.92 27.17 17.61
CA ASP A 569 -19.06 27.09 18.51
C ASP A 569 -18.66 26.93 19.98
N SER A 570 -17.72 26.01 20.26
CA SER A 570 -17.15 25.85 21.60
C SER A 570 -15.78 25.21 21.60
N VAL A 571 -14.99 25.54 22.62
CA VAL A 571 -13.71 24.89 22.92
C VAL A 571 -13.51 24.86 24.44
N GLU A 572 -13.11 23.72 25.00
CA GLU A 572 -12.76 23.58 26.42
C GLU A 572 -11.27 23.20 26.55
N LEU A 573 -10.54 24.01 27.31
CA LEU A 573 -9.08 23.92 27.49
C LEU A 573 -8.74 23.64 28.96
N SER A 574 -7.86 22.68 29.21
CA SER A 574 -7.37 22.38 30.56
C SER A 574 -6.34 23.39 31.07
N GLU A 575 -5.41 23.83 30.22
CA GLU A 575 -4.25 24.67 30.57
C GLU A 575 -4.20 26.01 29.80
N GLY A 576 -5.06 26.20 28.78
CA GLY A 576 -5.17 27.41 27.98
C GLY A 576 -4.38 27.34 26.67
N GLY A 577 -4.55 28.34 25.80
CA GLY A 577 -3.92 28.36 24.47
C GLY A 577 -4.79 29.02 23.41
N PHE A 578 -4.85 28.44 22.21
CA PHE A 578 -5.45 29.03 21.02
C PHE A 578 -6.29 28.03 20.22
N VAL A 579 -7.08 28.54 19.26
CA VAL A 579 -7.65 27.74 18.16
C VAL A 579 -7.16 28.33 16.85
N ALA A 580 -6.67 27.47 15.96
CA ALA A 580 -6.19 27.84 14.63
C ALA A 580 -7.03 27.16 13.54
N ILE A 581 -7.27 27.89 12.45
CA ILE A 581 -8.06 27.44 11.30
C ILE A 581 -7.11 27.07 10.17
N TYR A 582 -7.34 25.91 9.56
CA TYR A 582 -6.53 25.31 8.51
C TYR A 582 -7.33 25.08 7.24
N ASP A 583 -6.65 25.01 6.10
CA ASP A 583 -7.24 24.44 4.89
C ASP A 583 -7.54 22.93 5.08
N GLY A 584 -8.58 22.43 4.40
CA GLY A 584 -9.00 21.03 4.51
C GLY A 584 -8.02 19.97 3.99
N GLU A 585 -6.90 20.37 3.35
CA GLU A 585 -5.83 19.46 2.90
C GLU A 585 -4.66 19.35 3.91
N ARG A 586 -4.50 20.31 4.84
CA ARG A 586 -3.26 20.55 5.62
C ARG A 586 -3.47 20.68 7.12
N VAL A 587 -4.10 19.68 7.73
CA VAL A 587 -4.30 19.61 9.18
C VAL A 587 -2.97 19.69 9.94
N ALA A 588 -2.86 20.67 10.85
CA ALA A 588 -1.71 20.91 11.73
C ALA A 588 -0.35 21.17 11.03
N ASP A 589 -0.34 21.45 9.72
CA ASP A 589 0.85 21.88 8.97
C ASP A 589 1.14 23.37 9.26
N PRO A 590 2.34 23.77 9.75
CA PRO A 590 2.67 25.19 9.96
C PRO A 590 2.45 26.10 8.74
N ALA A 591 2.49 25.55 7.52
CA ALA A 591 2.22 26.28 6.28
C ALA A 591 0.72 26.31 5.86
N GLY A 592 -0.16 25.60 6.56
CA GLY A 592 -1.60 25.48 6.25
C GLY A 592 -2.53 26.37 7.09
N VAL A 593 -2.00 27.21 7.99
CA VAL A 593 -2.78 28.10 8.86
C VAL A 593 -3.38 29.26 8.06
N LEU A 594 -4.69 29.44 8.15
CA LEU A 594 -5.48 30.52 7.52
C LEU A 594 -5.89 31.63 8.52
N GLY A 595 -5.92 31.32 9.82
CA GLY A 595 -6.29 32.28 10.87
C GLY A 595 -6.13 31.68 12.26
N SER A 596 -6.12 32.51 13.31
CA SER A 596 -5.98 32.04 14.71
C SER A 596 -6.71 32.94 15.72
N SER A 597 -7.16 32.35 16.81
CA SER A 597 -7.81 33.06 17.91
C SER A 597 -6.82 33.88 18.73
N ALA A 598 -7.32 34.88 19.47
CA ALA A 598 -6.59 35.40 20.62
C ALA A 598 -6.44 34.30 21.70
N TYR A 599 -5.50 34.48 22.63
CA TYR A 599 -5.30 33.57 23.77
C TYR A 599 -6.57 33.35 24.60
N LEU A 600 -6.84 32.09 24.91
CA LEU A 600 -7.99 31.59 25.65
C LEU A 600 -7.54 31.07 27.03
N GLU A 601 -8.03 31.67 28.11
CA GLU A 601 -7.77 31.22 29.49
C GLU A 601 -8.25 29.76 29.72
N PRO A 602 -7.66 28.99 30.67
CA PRO A 602 -8.16 27.67 31.06
C PRO A 602 -9.67 27.63 31.36
N GLY A 603 -10.41 26.77 30.67
CA GLY A 603 -11.85 26.56 30.80
C GLY A 603 -12.57 26.44 29.45
N ALA A 604 -13.91 26.48 29.50
CA ALA A 604 -14.78 26.42 28.33
C ALA A 604 -15.11 27.82 27.80
N HIS A 605 -14.95 27.99 26.48
CA HIS A 605 -15.30 29.16 25.67
C HIS A 605 -16.36 28.77 24.63
N SER A 606 -17.06 29.76 24.11
CA SER A 606 -18.11 29.59 23.09
C SER A 606 -18.21 30.83 22.21
N GLU A 607 -18.65 30.66 20.96
CA GLU A 607 -18.74 31.74 19.96
C GLU A 607 -17.36 32.42 19.75
N VAL A 608 -16.30 31.63 19.54
CA VAL A 608 -14.92 32.12 19.35
C VAL A 608 -14.76 32.58 17.90
N GLU A 609 -14.88 33.88 17.67
CA GLU A 609 -14.67 34.53 16.38
C GLU A 609 -13.17 34.67 16.06
N ILE A 610 -12.78 34.25 14.86
CA ILE A 610 -11.40 34.19 14.34
C ILE A 610 -11.35 34.98 13.03
N ASP A 611 -10.53 36.03 12.98
CA ASP A 611 -10.19 36.74 11.75
C ASP A 611 -9.29 35.84 10.87
N LEU A 612 -9.55 35.81 9.56
CA LEU A 612 -8.71 35.10 8.59
C LEU A 612 -7.63 36.04 8.03
N GLU A 613 -6.41 35.53 7.79
CA GLU A 613 -5.32 36.30 7.18
C GLU A 613 -5.46 36.42 5.66
N GLU A 614 -6.14 35.46 5.01
CA GLU A 614 -6.54 35.48 3.61
C GLU A 614 -8.06 35.23 3.52
N SER A 615 -8.79 36.21 2.95
CA SER A 615 -10.25 36.16 2.82
C SER A 615 -10.69 35.02 1.87
N LEU A 616 -11.76 34.32 2.23
CA LEU A 616 -12.29 33.21 1.42
C LEU A 616 -12.84 33.72 0.06
N GLU A 617 -12.28 33.26 -1.06
CA GLU A 617 -12.80 33.59 -2.40
C GLU A 617 -14.08 32.80 -2.78
N GLY A 618 -14.51 31.84 -1.95
CA GLY A 618 -15.70 31.01 -2.15
C GLY A 618 -15.76 29.83 -1.17
N GLU A 619 -16.77 28.98 -1.38
CA GLU A 619 -17.07 27.78 -0.57
C GLU A 619 -15.88 26.80 -0.53
N GLN A 620 -15.47 26.42 0.69
CA GLN A 620 -14.41 25.44 0.93
C GLN A 620 -14.49 24.84 2.34
N PRO A 621 -13.99 23.61 2.56
CA PRO A 621 -13.90 23.00 3.89
C PRO A 621 -12.69 23.53 4.66
N LEU A 622 -12.90 23.80 5.95
CA LEU A 622 -11.91 24.32 6.89
C LEU A 622 -11.83 23.40 8.12
N VAL A 623 -10.64 23.28 8.71
CA VAL A 623 -10.41 22.47 9.93
C VAL A 623 -9.97 23.38 11.07
N ALA A 624 -10.67 23.32 12.21
CA ALA A 624 -10.29 24.03 13.43
C ALA A 624 -9.49 23.09 14.34
N VAL A 625 -8.26 23.46 14.68
CA VAL A 625 -7.36 22.68 15.56
C VAL A 625 -7.08 23.48 16.83
N VAL A 626 -6.98 22.78 17.97
CA VAL A 626 -6.70 23.40 19.28
C VAL A 626 -5.19 23.36 19.56
N HIS A 627 -4.62 24.47 20.04
CA HIS A 627 -3.19 24.65 20.31
C HIS A 627 -2.92 25.12 21.75
N HIS A 628 -1.75 24.75 22.29
CA HIS A 628 -1.22 25.24 23.58
C HIS A 628 -0.65 26.66 23.44
N ASP A 629 -0.36 27.32 24.57
CA ASP A 629 0.64 28.39 24.68
C ASP A 629 1.92 27.75 25.25
N THR A 630 2.88 27.43 24.38
CA THR A 630 4.04 26.59 24.77
C THR A 630 5.09 27.39 25.56
N ASN A 631 4.99 28.73 25.61
CA ASN A 631 6.05 29.61 26.10
C ASN A 631 5.63 30.66 27.16
N ASP A 632 4.38 30.63 27.64
CA ASP A 632 3.79 31.58 28.62
C ASP A 632 3.78 33.06 28.12
N ASP A 633 3.63 33.32 26.80
CA ASP A 633 3.70 34.69 26.22
C ASP A 633 2.36 35.28 25.71
N GLU A 634 1.28 34.48 25.66
CA GLU A 634 -0.08 34.87 25.23
C GLU A 634 -0.20 35.23 23.72
N THR A 635 0.78 34.85 22.87
CA THR A 635 0.81 35.10 21.41
C THR A 635 0.94 33.80 20.60
N PHE A 636 0.10 33.58 19.59
CA PHE A 636 0.21 32.42 18.70
C PHE A 636 1.33 32.59 17.65
N GLN A 637 2.26 31.63 17.60
CA GLN A 637 3.48 31.66 16.77
C GLN A 637 3.76 30.36 15.98
N TYR A 638 2.86 29.38 15.95
CA TYR A 638 3.06 28.06 15.29
C TYR A 638 3.57 28.19 13.85
N ALA A 639 2.92 29.02 13.02
CA ALA A 639 3.33 29.28 11.64
C ALA A 639 4.60 30.18 11.51
N GLU A 640 4.90 31.02 12.51
CA GLU A 640 6.14 31.84 12.50
C GLU A 640 7.39 31.03 12.88
N THR A 641 7.23 29.83 13.42
CA THR A 641 8.28 29.03 14.07
C THR A 641 8.48 27.65 13.45
N ASP A 642 7.90 27.40 12.28
CA ASP A 642 7.85 26.09 11.62
C ASP A 642 7.33 24.97 12.55
N GLY A 643 6.37 25.31 13.43
CA GLY A 643 5.68 24.40 14.35
C GLY A 643 6.38 24.13 15.68
N ALA A 644 7.37 24.94 16.08
CA ALA A 644 8.18 24.74 17.29
C ALA A 644 7.68 25.47 18.54
N GLU A 645 6.70 26.38 18.41
CA GLU A 645 6.01 27.07 19.50
C GLU A 645 4.49 26.93 19.28
N ASP A 646 3.69 26.93 20.34
CA ASP A 646 2.22 26.87 20.32
C ASP A 646 1.67 25.63 19.60
N GLU A 647 2.06 24.47 20.10
CA GLU A 647 1.85 23.18 19.46
C GLU A 647 0.41 22.65 19.66
N PRO A 648 -0.12 21.78 18.79
CA PRO A 648 -1.48 21.24 18.93
C PRO A 648 -1.69 20.47 20.25
N TYR A 649 -2.83 20.67 20.90
CA TYR A 649 -3.35 19.73 21.90
C TYR A 649 -3.58 18.37 21.22
N VAL A 650 -3.18 17.27 21.87
CA VAL A 650 -3.28 15.92 21.31
C VAL A 650 -4.07 14.95 22.18
N THR A 651 -4.70 13.99 21.51
CA THR A 651 -5.22 12.77 22.11
C THR A 651 -4.09 11.94 22.75
N PRO A 652 -4.41 10.97 23.64
CA PRO A 652 -3.43 10.01 24.15
C PRO A 652 -2.73 9.13 23.09
N GLY A 653 -3.11 9.23 21.81
CA GLY A 653 -2.42 8.60 20.68
C GLY A 653 -1.54 9.55 19.85
N GLY A 654 -1.39 10.83 20.26
CA GLY A 654 -0.58 11.84 19.55
C GLY A 654 -1.26 12.52 18.35
N ALA A 655 -2.49 12.13 18.01
CA ALA A 655 -3.31 12.80 16.99
C ALA A 655 -3.93 14.10 17.55
N PRO A 656 -3.96 15.21 16.80
CA PRO A 656 -4.43 16.52 17.26
C PRO A 656 -5.94 16.54 17.58
N ILE A 657 -6.33 17.43 18.51
CA ILE A 657 -7.73 17.75 18.83
C ILE A 657 -8.26 18.77 17.82
N LEU A 658 -9.26 18.38 17.03
CA LEU A 658 -9.80 19.16 15.91
C LEU A 658 -11.29 18.90 15.62
N ASP A 659 -11.89 19.74 14.78
CA ASP A 659 -13.22 19.57 14.15
C ASP A 659 -13.30 20.32 12.79
N THR A 660 -14.31 20.07 11.94
CA THR A 660 -14.30 20.45 10.49
C THR A 660 -15.64 21.01 9.98
N ALA A 661 -15.63 22.09 9.17
CA ALA A 661 -16.84 22.79 8.66
C ALA A 661 -16.69 23.49 7.27
N LEU A 662 -17.75 24.12 6.74
CA LEU A 662 -17.90 24.73 5.38
C LEU A 662 -18.42 26.23 5.44
N VAL A 663 -18.02 27.16 4.51
CA VAL A 663 -18.21 28.66 4.67
C VAL A 663 -18.46 29.55 3.38
N THR A 664 -19.21 30.71 3.42
CA THR A 664 -19.66 31.62 2.25
C THR A 664 -19.66 33.23 2.45
N VAL A 665 -20.12 34.18 1.51
CA VAL A 665 -19.73 35.69 1.32
C VAL A 665 -20.73 36.83 0.65
N GLY A 666 -20.63 38.24 0.82
CA GLY A 666 -21.51 39.44 0.25
C GLY A 666 -21.10 41.03 0.08
N GLU A 667 -21.98 42.10 -0.27
CA GLU A 667 -21.70 43.63 -0.62
C GLU A 667 -22.85 44.82 -0.55
N ILE A 668 -22.61 46.21 -0.40
CA ILE A 668 -23.58 47.46 -0.51
C ILE A 668 -23.03 49.01 -0.72
N ASP A 669 -23.83 50.15 -0.98
CA ASP A 669 -23.45 51.65 -1.27
C ASP A 669 -24.46 52.92 -0.95
N GLU A 670 -24.20 54.28 -1.21
CA GLU A 670 -24.93 55.60 -0.76
C GLU A 670 -25.05 56.95 -1.70
N PRO A 671 -25.86 58.07 -1.41
CA PRO A 671 -26.17 59.32 -2.29
C PRO A 671 -26.26 60.86 -1.74
N ASP A 672 -26.50 61.96 -2.58
CA ASP A 672 -26.66 63.47 -2.23
C ASP A 672 -27.25 64.49 -3.35
N GLU A 673 -27.83 65.74 -3.10
CA GLU A 673 -28.37 66.82 -4.09
C GLU A 673 -28.70 68.35 -3.58
N PRO A 674 -29.16 69.40 -4.39
CA PRO A 674 -29.00 70.92 -4.15
C PRO A 674 -30.12 72.08 -4.01
N GLU A 675 -30.71 72.77 -5.05
CA GLU A 675 -31.24 74.23 -5.04
C GLU A 675 -32.45 74.68 -6.01
N PRO A 676 -33.12 75.90 -5.90
CA PRO A 676 -34.57 76.22 -6.24
C PRO A 676 -35.11 76.78 -7.64
N GLU A 677 -36.20 76.22 -8.21
CA GLU A 677 -37.06 76.70 -9.34
C GLU A 677 -38.64 76.75 -9.12
N ALA A 678 -39.47 76.01 -9.89
CA ALA A 678 -40.92 75.67 -9.67
C ALA A 678 -41.55 74.87 -10.84
N THR A 679 -42.33 73.82 -10.56
CA THR A 679 -42.99 72.93 -11.54
C THR A 679 -44.42 72.55 -11.12
N LEU A 680 -45.34 72.45 -12.08
CA LEU A 680 -46.67 71.85 -11.90
C LEU A 680 -46.92 70.87 -13.06
N SER A 681 -47.22 69.63 -12.71
CA SER A 681 -47.79 68.58 -13.57
C SER A 681 -49.05 68.06 -12.91
N VAL A 682 -50.12 67.96 -13.68
CA VAL A 682 -51.34 67.25 -13.27
C VAL A 682 -52.01 66.68 -14.51
N SER A 683 -52.39 65.42 -14.44
CA SER A 683 -52.92 64.66 -15.57
C SER A 683 -54.44 64.53 -15.54
N ASP A 684 -55.04 64.35 -16.72
CA ASP A 684 -56.40 63.83 -16.84
C ASP A 684 -56.46 62.48 -16.11
N GLN A 685 -57.40 62.32 -15.16
CA GLN A 685 -57.41 61.20 -14.21
C GLN A 685 -58.81 60.62 -14.00
N GLU A 686 -58.88 59.38 -13.52
CA GLU A 686 -60.12 58.71 -13.14
C GLU A 686 -60.02 58.32 -11.64
N GLY A 687 -61.14 58.30 -10.89
CA GLY A 687 -61.15 58.12 -9.44
C GLY A 687 -62.54 58.22 -8.80
N ASP A 688 -62.62 58.32 -7.47
CA ASP A 688 -63.91 58.30 -6.72
C ASP A 688 -64.67 59.64 -6.72
N GLY A 689 -64.00 60.74 -7.06
CA GLY A 689 -64.54 62.10 -7.04
C GLY A 689 -64.51 62.80 -5.68
N GLU A 690 -64.05 62.15 -4.61
CA GLU A 690 -63.84 62.78 -3.30
C GLU A 690 -62.44 63.43 -3.23
N THR A 691 -61.45 62.90 -3.95
CA THR A 691 -60.06 63.40 -3.97
C THR A 691 -59.56 63.66 -5.40
N LEU A 692 -58.85 64.78 -5.60
CA LEU A 692 -58.06 65.04 -6.81
C LEU A 692 -56.57 64.93 -6.51
N VAL A 693 -55.85 64.15 -7.30
CA VAL A 693 -54.41 63.95 -7.21
C VAL A 693 -53.70 64.96 -8.14
N VAL A 694 -52.64 65.62 -7.66
CA VAL A 694 -51.78 66.50 -8.47
C VAL A 694 -50.43 65.83 -8.65
N ASP A 695 -50.15 65.27 -9.83
CA ASP A 695 -49.00 64.39 -10.10
C ASP A 695 -47.67 64.94 -9.55
N GLU A 696 -47.39 66.22 -9.80
CA GLU A 696 -46.25 66.94 -9.24
C GLU A 696 -46.60 68.42 -9.04
N ALA A 697 -46.50 68.92 -7.82
CA ALA A 697 -46.42 70.34 -7.55
C ALA A 697 -45.16 70.65 -6.73
N ARG A 698 -44.15 71.28 -7.34
CA ARG A 698 -43.03 71.92 -6.62
C ARG A 698 -43.14 73.42 -6.80
N ALA A 699 -42.97 74.17 -5.71
CA ALA A 699 -42.54 75.55 -5.86
C ALA A 699 -41.50 75.93 -4.82
N ASP A 700 -40.52 76.66 -5.30
CA ASP A 700 -39.26 76.77 -4.59
C ASP A 700 -39.20 78.06 -3.75
N VAL A 701 -40.40 78.51 -3.41
CA VAL A 701 -40.81 79.46 -2.37
C VAL A 701 -42.10 78.90 -1.75
N GLU A 702 -42.26 79.03 -0.43
CA GLU A 702 -43.42 78.57 0.36
C GLU A 702 -44.77 78.86 -0.33
N TYR A 703 -45.61 77.84 -0.59
CA TYR A 703 -46.75 77.91 -1.53
C TYR A 703 -47.97 77.08 -1.07
N THR A 704 -49.14 77.28 -1.72
CA THR A 704 -50.28 76.35 -1.67
C THR A 704 -50.63 75.84 -3.06
N VAL A 705 -51.37 74.74 -3.14
CA VAL A 705 -51.99 74.23 -4.37
C VAL A 705 -53.50 74.33 -4.22
N THR A 706 -54.19 74.81 -5.26
CA THR A 706 -55.65 74.99 -5.26
C THR A 706 -56.27 74.34 -6.48
N ALA A 707 -57.38 73.62 -6.30
CA ALA A 707 -58.18 73.00 -7.37
C ALA A 707 -59.62 73.50 -7.33
N ALA A 708 -60.27 73.74 -8.48
CA ALA A 708 -61.65 74.26 -8.53
C ALA A 708 -62.47 73.78 -9.74
N ALA A 709 -63.74 73.43 -9.49
CA ALA A 709 -64.72 73.05 -10.51
C ALA A 709 -66.17 73.43 -10.12
N ASP A 710 -66.83 74.28 -10.92
CA ASP A 710 -68.21 74.78 -10.75
C ASP A 710 -68.57 75.35 -9.35
N GLU A 711 -69.07 74.53 -8.41
CA GLU A 711 -69.37 74.92 -7.01
C GLU A 711 -68.52 74.14 -5.97
N THR A 712 -67.57 73.33 -6.43
CA THR A 712 -66.62 72.50 -5.67
C THR A 712 -65.19 73.07 -5.77
N GLY A 713 -64.36 72.84 -4.75
CA GLY A 713 -62.93 73.10 -4.82
C GLY A 713 -62.18 72.70 -3.55
N ALA A 714 -60.85 72.78 -3.62
CA ALA A 714 -59.92 72.47 -2.55
C ALA A 714 -58.75 73.47 -2.54
N GLU A 715 -58.16 73.67 -1.37
CA GLU A 715 -56.94 74.45 -1.13
C GLU A 715 -56.11 73.66 -0.13
N SER A 716 -54.84 73.40 -0.46
CA SER A 716 -53.93 72.67 0.41
C SER A 716 -53.55 73.47 1.66
N ASP A 717 -52.97 72.79 2.66
CA ASP A 717 -52.11 73.48 3.62
C ASP A 717 -50.88 74.10 2.90
N THR A 718 -50.22 75.05 3.53
CA THR A 718 -49.07 75.76 2.93
C THR A 718 -47.79 74.94 3.06
N PHE A 719 -47.25 74.52 1.92
CA PHE A 719 -46.01 73.77 1.76
C PHE A 719 -44.77 74.69 1.78
N GLY A 720 -43.63 74.12 2.12
CA GLY A 720 -42.34 74.78 2.17
C GLY A 720 -41.79 75.15 0.80
N ALA A 721 -40.75 75.98 0.80
CA ALA A 721 -39.93 76.17 -0.39
C ALA A 721 -39.16 74.89 -0.71
N GLU A 722 -39.16 74.47 -1.98
CA GLU A 722 -38.48 73.28 -2.51
C GLU A 722 -39.10 71.94 -2.08
N GLU A 723 -40.23 72.00 -1.39
CA GLU A 723 -41.11 70.86 -1.25
C GLU A 723 -41.67 70.53 -2.65
N THR A 724 -41.32 69.37 -3.20
CA THR A 724 -42.07 68.76 -4.30
C THR A 724 -43.13 67.90 -3.64
N VAL A 725 -44.40 68.28 -3.73
CA VAL A 725 -45.50 67.40 -3.37
C VAL A 725 -46.00 66.73 -4.64
N THR A 726 -45.48 65.55 -4.91
CA THR A 726 -46.06 64.61 -5.89
C THR A 726 -47.33 64.00 -5.34
N GLU A 727 -48.23 63.62 -6.24
CA GLU A 727 -49.50 62.95 -5.94
C GLU A 727 -50.31 63.64 -4.83
N LEU A 728 -50.32 64.98 -4.81
CA LEU A 728 -50.99 65.74 -3.76
C LEU A 728 -52.50 65.53 -3.81
N GLU A 729 -53.01 64.78 -2.83
CA GLU A 729 -54.43 64.58 -2.58
C GLU A 729 -55.12 65.87 -2.08
N LEU A 730 -55.92 66.46 -2.96
CA LEU A 730 -56.80 67.59 -2.69
C LEU A 730 -58.24 67.08 -2.50
N ALA A 731 -58.64 66.85 -1.25
CA ALA A 731 -60.01 66.49 -0.88
C ALA A 731 -61.01 67.57 -1.34
N LEU A 732 -61.86 67.24 -2.30
CA LEU A 732 -62.80 68.14 -2.96
C LEU A 732 -64.08 68.28 -2.14
N GLU A 733 -64.29 69.43 -1.47
CA GLU A 733 -65.54 69.68 -0.72
C GLU A 733 -66.50 70.62 -1.49
N PRO A 734 -67.75 70.20 -1.82
CA PRO A 734 -68.27 68.83 -1.80
C PRO A 734 -67.75 67.98 -2.97
N SER A 735 -67.75 66.66 -2.81
CA SER A 735 -67.24 65.70 -3.80
C SER A 735 -67.99 65.75 -5.14
N LEU A 736 -67.30 65.34 -6.20
CA LEU A 736 -67.76 65.43 -7.59
C LEU A 736 -68.80 64.35 -7.92
N GLU A 737 -70.09 64.66 -7.78
CA GLU A 737 -71.19 63.73 -8.15
C GLU A 737 -71.22 63.35 -9.66
N THR A 738 -70.40 63.97 -10.53
CA THR A 738 -70.21 63.59 -11.95
C THR A 738 -68.85 64.05 -12.49
N SER A 739 -68.23 63.25 -13.39
CA SER A 739 -67.06 63.61 -14.21
C SER A 739 -67.13 65.01 -14.81
N THR A 740 -66.04 65.79 -14.71
CA THR A 740 -65.99 67.20 -15.13
C THR A 740 -64.54 67.66 -15.34
N THR A 741 -64.34 68.90 -15.80
CA THR A 741 -63.02 69.54 -15.88
C THR A 741 -62.68 70.33 -14.62
N VAL A 742 -61.42 70.27 -14.17
CA VAL A 742 -60.93 70.98 -12.97
C VAL A 742 -59.72 71.86 -13.33
N ASP A 743 -59.74 73.12 -12.87
CA ASP A 743 -58.59 74.03 -12.95
C ASP A 743 -57.72 73.86 -11.69
N VAL A 744 -56.40 73.69 -11.84
CA VAL A 744 -55.43 73.47 -10.74
C VAL A 744 -54.29 74.49 -10.82
N ALA A 745 -53.91 75.10 -9.70
CA ALA A 745 -52.86 76.13 -9.65
C ALA A 745 -51.97 76.04 -8.40
N ILE A 746 -50.67 76.31 -8.59
CA ILE A 746 -49.73 76.64 -7.51
C ILE A 746 -49.85 78.14 -7.23
N VAL A 747 -50.06 78.52 -5.97
CA VAL A 747 -50.22 79.90 -5.51
C VAL A 747 -49.13 80.23 -4.49
N GLY A 748 -48.29 81.22 -4.81
CA GLY A 748 -47.26 81.72 -3.89
C GLY A 748 -47.86 82.52 -2.72
N PRO A 749 -47.07 82.83 -1.67
CA PRO A 749 -47.59 83.25 -0.36
C PRO A 749 -48.07 84.71 -0.34
N ASP A 750 -47.77 85.47 -1.39
CA ASP A 750 -48.34 86.81 -1.66
C ASP A 750 -49.69 86.74 -2.41
N GLY A 751 -50.18 85.55 -2.79
CA GLY A 751 -51.41 85.32 -3.55
C GLY A 751 -51.24 85.51 -5.06
N GLU A 752 -50.10 85.11 -5.62
CA GLU A 752 -49.80 85.14 -7.07
C GLU A 752 -49.66 83.70 -7.59
N GLU A 753 -50.43 83.35 -8.62
CA GLU A 753 -50.37 82.06 -9.31
C GLU A 753 -49.00 81.89 -9.99
N LEU A 754 -48.23 80.90 -9.55
CA LEU A 754 -46.86 80.62 -10.06
C LEU A 754 -46.89 79.67 -11.25
N ALA A 755 -47.79 78.67 -11.21
CA ALA A 755 -48.08 77.72 -12.28
C ALA A 755 -49.57 77.33 -12.25
N THR A 756 -50.14 76.93 -13.40
CA THR A 756 -51.58 76.61 -13.53
C THR A 756 -51.81 75.71 -14.75
N GLU A 757 -52.64 74.68 -14.59
CA GLU A 757 -53.02 73.69 -15.61
C GLU A 757 -54.52 73.34 -15.48
N THR A 758 -55.12 72.67 -16.47
CA THR A 758 -56.55 72.28 -16.47
C THR A 758 -56.72 70.86 -16.99
N ILE A 759 -57.44 70.00 -16.27
CA ILE A 759 -57.62 68.57 -16.59
C ILE A 759 -59.10 68.17 -16.77
N GLU A 760 -59.35 67.02 -17.41
CA GLU A 760 -60.60 66.23 -17.30
C GLU A 760 -60.46 65.18 -16.18
N TYR A 761 -61.41 65.16 -15.24
CA TYR A 761 -61.52 64.18 -14.14
C TYR A 761 -62.75 63.29 -14.34
N THR A 762 -62.59 61.98 -14.18
CA THR A 762 -63.63 60.97 -14.48
C THR A 762 -63.92 60.07 -13.27
N LEU A 763 -65.12 59.48 -13.20
CA LEU A 763 -65.53 58.64 -12.06
C LEU A 763 -65.48 57.15 -12.41
N GLU A 764 -64.86 56.35 -11.55
CA GLU A 764 -64.77 54.88 -11.68
C GLU A 764 -65.73 54.12 -10.74
N ASP A 765 -65.92 52.82 -11.03
CA ASP A 765 -66.59 51.81 -10.19
C ASP A 765 -65.51 50.86 -9.65
N GLU A 766 -65.67 50.30 -8.44
CA GLU A 766 -64.67 49.49 -7.71
C GLU A 766 -64.14 48.25 -8.50
N PRO A 767 -62.83 47.92 -8.42
CA PRO A 767 -62.25 46.71 -9.01
C PRO A 767 -62.48 45.44 -8.16
N GLU A 768 -62.32 44.27 -8.76
CA GLU A 768 -62.23 42.97 -8.07
C GLU A 768 -60.74 42.67 -7.73
N PRO A 769 -60.43 41.93 -6.64
CA PRO A 769 -59.05 41.68 -6.20
C PRO A 769 -58.24 40.79 -7.17
N GLU A 770 -56.92 40.99 -7.19
CA GLU A 770 -55.95 40.18 -7.95
C GLU A 770 -55.01 39.44 -6.98
N ALA A 771 -54.57 38.23 -7.35
CA ALA A 771 -53.68 37.39 -6.54
C ALA A 771 -52.73 36.54 -7.39
N ILE A 772 -51.61 36.15 -6.79
CA ILE A 772 -50.52 35.34 -7.35
C ILE A 772 -50.23 34.20 -6.37
N LEU A 773 -49.97 33.01 -6.90
CA LEU A 773 -49.51 31.83 -6.16
C LEU A 773 -48.63 31.01 -7.12
N GLU A 774 -47.41 30.68 -6.69
CA GLU A 774 -46.57 29.68 -7.33
C GLU A 774 -46.16 28.61 -6.30
N VAL A 775 -46.38 27.35 -6.66
CA VAL A 775 -45.98 26.16 -5.90
C VAL A 775 -45.31 25.16 -6.85
N SER A 776 -44.69 24.12 -6.32
CA SER A 776 -44.07 23.06 -7.12
C SER A 776 -44.12 21.73 -6.39
N ASP A 777 -44.08 20.65 -7.18
CA ASP A 777 -43.97 19.27 -6.71
C ASP A 777 -42.72 19.14 -5.81
N GLN A 778 -42.86 18.48 -4.66
CA GLN A 778 -41.81 18.45 -3.62
C GLN A 778 -41.78 17.13 -2.85
N THR A 779 -40.65 16.85 -2.23
CA THR A 779 -40.37 15.63 -1.45
C THR A 779 -39.94 16.03 -0.05
N GLY A 780 -40.42 15.34 0.98
CA GLY A 780 -40.06 15.63 2.37
C GLY A 780 -40.77 14.77 3.40
N ASP A 781 -40.54 15.07 4.67
CA ASP A 781 -40.94 14.32 5.87
C ASP A 781 -42.46 14.10 6.07
N GLY A 782 -43.32 14.77 5.27
CA GLY A 782 -44.76 14.76 5.44
C GLY A 782 -45.29 15.60 6.61
N GLU A 783 -44.42 16.23 7.41
CA GLU A 783 -44.79 17.19 8.46
C GLU A 783 -44.88 18.63 7.93
N THR A 784 -44.16 18.99 6.86
CA THR A 784 -44.13 20.38 6.34
C THR A 784 -44.22 20.50 4.81
N LEU A 785 -44.78 21.62 4.34
CA LEU A 785 -44.91 21.99 2.92
C LEU A 785 -44.43 23.42 2.69
N THR A 786 -43.68 23.67 1.62
CA THR A 786 -43.21 25.02 1.25
C THR A 786 -43.92 25.57 0.02
N VAL A 787 -44.32 26.85 0.08
CA VAL A 787 -44.93 27.64 -1.00
C VAL A 787 -43.87 28.60 -1.56
N ALA A 788 -43.66 28.60 -2.88
CA ALA A 788 -42.54 29.32 -3.49
C ALA A 788 -42.76 30.84 -3.55
N GLU A 789 -43.93 31.29 -4.03
CA GLU A 789 -44.35 32.69 -3.97
C GLU A 789 -45.87 32.77 -3.73
N ALA A 790 -46.33 33.72 -2.89
CA ALA A 790 -47.73 34.11 -2.84
C ALA A 790 -47.91 35.61 -2.55
N ASN A 791 -48.93 36.23 -3.16
CA ASN A 791 -49.31 37.64 -2.97
C ASN A 791 -50.81 37.83 -3.28
N ALA A 792 -51.50 38.76 -2.60
CA ALA A 792 -52.80 39.24 -3.02
C ALA A 792 -52.99 40.75 -2.80
N SER A 793 -53.83 41.40 -3.60
CA SER A 793 -54.17 42.82 -3.48
C SER A 793 -55.09 43.17 -2.29
N VAL A 794 -55.35 42.21 -1.40
CA VAL A 794 -56.16 42.29 -0.17
C VAL A 794 -55.49 41.45 0.93
N GLU A 795 -55.88 41.63 2.20
CA GLU A 795 -55.39 40.80 3.31
C GLU A 795 -55.78 39.33 3.05
N TYR A 796 -54.80 38.42 3.10
CA TYR A 796 -54.95 37.04 2.62
C TYR A 796 -54.28 36.02 3.54
N ALA A 797 -54.68 34.76 3.44
CA ALA A 797 -54.00 33.63 4.08
C ALA A 797 -53.75 32.50 3.06
N LEU A 798 -52.83 31.60 3.40
CA LEU A 798 -52.57 30.37 2.65
C LEU A 798 -53.26 29.19 3.35
N THR A 799 -53.95 28.35 2.57
CA THR A 799 -54.57 27.10 3.05
C THR A 799 -54.14 25.91 2.20
N VAL A 800 -53.86 24.77 2.83
CA VAL A 800 -53.53 23.49 2.17
C VAL A 800 -54.65 22.49 2.42
N THR A 801 -55.10 21.79 1.37
CA THR A 801 -56.15 20.76 1.42
C THR A 801 -55.77 19.49 0.66
N ASP A 802 -56.27 18.33 1.14
CA ASP A 802 -56.08 17.01 0.52
C ASP A 802 -57.12 16.68 -0.59
N GLU A 803 -56.99 15.50 -1.23
CA GLU A 803 -57.92 15.08 -2.31
C GLU A 803 -59.36 14.77 -1.86
N ASP A 804 -59.61 14.53 -0.57
CA ASP A 804 -60.96 14.30 0.00
C ASP A 804 -61.60 15.62 0.49
N GLY A 805 -60.79 16.70 0.58
CA GLY A 805 -61.17 18.04 0.98
C GLY A 805 -61.06 18.33 2.49
N GLU A 806 -60.19 17.61 3.20
CA GLU A 806 -59.77 17.96 4.57
C GLU A 806 -58.59 18.95 4.52
N GLN A 807 -58.60 19.92 5.44
CA GLN A 807 -57.65 21.04 5.45
C GLN A 807 -56.50 20.72 6.41
N LEU A 808 -55.29 20.60 5.86
CA LEU A 808 -54.09 20.16 6.59
C LEU A 808 -53.30 21.33 7.21
N ALA A 809 -53.35 22.52 6.59
CA ALA A 809 -52.65 23.71 7.10
C ALA A 809 -53.39 25.03 6.78
N GLU A 810 -53.09 26.06 7.58
CA GLU A 810 -53.56 27.45 7.45
C GLU A 810 -52.48 28.39 8.01
N SER A 811 -52.07 29.41 7.26
CA SER A 811 -51.10 30.42 7.73
C SER A 811 -51.73 31.42 8.72
N GLU A 812 -50.91 32.23 9.40
CA GLU A 812 -51.42 33.53 9.87
C GLU A 812 -51.66 34.45 8.64
N PRO A 813 -52.61 35.40 8.69
CA PRO A 813 -52.95 36.23 7.54
C PRO A 813 -51.88 37.30 7.24
N PHE A 814 -51.50 37.39 5.97
CA PHE A 814 -50.57 38.35 5.40
C PHE A 814 -51.28 39.65 4.97
N PRO A 815 -50.66 40.83 5.17
CA PRO A 815 -51.18 42.11 4.69
C PRO A 815 -51.37 42.20 3.17
N ALA A 816 -52.31 43.05 2.76
CA ALA A 816 -52.56 43.36 1.35
C ALA A 816 -51.32 43.88 0.62
N GLY A 817 -50.93 43.21 -0.47
CA GLY A 817 -49.78 43.53 -1.30
C GLY A 817 -48.43 43.04 -0.76
N GLU A 818 -48.40 42.36 0.39
CA GLU A 818 -47.21 41.65 0.87
C GLU A 818 -46.99 40.39 0.03
N THR A 819 -45.77 40.15 -0.43
CA THR A 819 -45.37 38.86 -1.02
C THR A 819 -44.67 38.05 0.07
N THR A 820 -45.06 36.79 0.24
CA THR A 820 -44.21 35.80 0.94
C THR A 820 -43.51 34.92 -0.09
N GLU A 821 -42.23 34.63 0.15
CA GLU A 821 -41.36 33.80 -0.67
C GLU A 821 -40.82 32.67 0.22
N SER A 822 -40.88 31.41 -0.24
CA SER A 822 -40.49 30.22 0.53
C SER A 822 -41.21 30.05 1.89
N GLU A 823 -42.53 30.29 1.94
CA GLU A 823 -43.32 30.13 3.17
C GLU A 823 -43.53 28.64 3.52
N THR A 824 -43.06 28.21 4.70
CA THR A 824 -43.22 26.83 5.18
C THR A 824 -44.43 26.67 6.11
N LEU A 825 -45.35 25.78 5.75
CA LEU A 825 -46.59 25.47 6.47
C LEU A 825 -46.51 24.06 7.07
N THR A 826 -46.80 23.92 8.37
CA THR A 826 -46.87 22.61 9.05
C THR A 826 -48.22 21.94 8.82
N LEU A 827 -48.22 20.64 8.51
CA LEU A 827 -49.41 19.82 8.25
C LEU A 827 -49.90 19.14 9.55
N ASP A 828 -51.18 19.29 9.92
CA ASP A 828 -51.83 18.58 11.04
C ASP A 828 -53.17 17.95 10.58
N PRO A 829 -53.24 16.63 10.35
CA PRO A 829 -52.18 15.64 10.55
C PRO A 829 -51.06 15.72 9.49
N PRO A 830 -49.85 15.22 9.79
CA PRO A 830 -48.84 14.96 8.78
C PRO A 830 -49.28 13.84 7.84
N LEU A 831 -48.66 13.77 6.66
CA LEU A 831 -48.92 12.73 5.66
C LEU A 831 -48.27 11.39 6.05
N GLU A 832 -49.00 10.29 5.87
CA GLU A 832 -48.50 8.91 6.09
C GLU A 832 -48.14 8.20 4.75
N ASP A 833 -48.52 8.77 3.60
CA ASP A 833 -48.37 8.25 2.23
C ASP A 833 -48.30 9.44 1.23
N ASP A 834 -47.73 9.25 0.03
CA ASP A 834 -47.75 10.22 -1.09
C ASP A 834 -49.15 10.82 -1.37
N ALA A 835 -49.22 12.14 -1.58
CA ALA A 835 -50.48 12.85 -1.77
C ALA A 835 -50.39 13.98 -2.82
N THR A 836 -51.47 14.19 -3.59
CA THR A 836 -51.68 15.44 -4.32
C THR A 836 -52.35 16.46 -3.40
N LEU A 837 -51.75 17.64 -3.25
CA LEU A 837 -52.25 18.71 -2.38
C LEU A 837 -52.72 19.92 -3.21
N GLU A 838 -53.84 20.51 -2.80
CA GLU A 838 -54.40 21.74 -3.36
C GLU A 838 -54.10 22.91 -2.40
N VAL A 839 -53.34 23.90 -2.88
CA VAL A 839 -52.91 25.09 -2.12
C VAL A 839 -53.67 26.30 -2.63
N ALA A 840 -54.24 27.11 -1.73
CA ALA A 840 -55.06 28.27 -2.10
C ALA A 840 -54.69 29.54 -1.31
N VAL A 841 -54.80 30.68 -1.99
CA VAL A 841 -54.81 32.03 -1.42
C VAL A 841 -56.26 32.42 -1.16
N VAL A 842 -56.61 32.75 0.09
CA VAL A 842 -57.98 33.09 0.53
C VAL A 842 -58.04 34.46 1.21
N ASP A 843 -59.17 35.17 1.10
CA ASP A 843 -59.39 36.50 1.73
C ASP A 843 -59.99 36.44 3.16
N GLU A 844 -60.23 37.60 3.78
CA GLU A 844 -60.79 37.70 5.16
C GLU A 844 -62.19 37.08 5.36
N ASP A 845 -62.98 36.89 4.28
CA ASP A 845 -64.30 36.24 4.31
C ASP A 845 -64.22 34.75 3.88
N GLY A 846 -63.04 34.29 3.44
CA GLY A 846 -62.74 32.92 3.01
C GLY A 846 -63.05 32.64 1.53
N GLU A 847 -63.04 33.64 0.66
CA GLU A 847 -63.16 33.48 -0.79
C GLU A 847 -61.79 33.22 -1.44
N GLN A 848 -61.70 32.18 -2.27
CA GLN A 848 -60.44 31.76 -2.94
C GLN A 848 -60.11 32.71 -4.09
N LEU A 849 -58.94 33.36 -4.01
CA LEU A 849 -58.45 34.34 -4.99
C LEU A 849 -57.53 33.70 -6.03
N ALA A 850 -56.61 32.83 -5.58
CA ALA A 850 -55.74 32.01 -6.41
C ALA A 850 -55.67 30.58 -5.83
N ILE A 851 -55.42 29.59 -6.68
CA ILE A 851 -55.38 28.18 -6.31
C ILE A 851 -54.52 27.39 -7.31
N ASP A 852 -53.69 26.49 -6.81
CA ASP A 852 -52.87 25.58 -7.62
C ASP A 852 -52.64 24.25 -6.88
N SER A 853 -52.07 23.26 -7.56
CA SER A 853 -51.94 21.89 -7.03
C SER A 853 -50.57 21.27 -7.32
N LEU A 854 -50.00 20.58 -6.34
CA LEU A 854 -48.69 19.91 -6.41
C LEU A 854 -48.77 18.44 -6.00
N GLU A 855 -47.88 17.61 -6.54
CA GLU A 855 -47.62 16.25 -6.06
C GLU A 855 -46.58 16.32 -4.92
N TYR A 856 -46.93 15.81 -3.74
CA TYR A 856 -46.06 15.72 -2.56
C TYR A 856 -45.68 14.25 -2.32
N THR A 857 -44.39 13.96 -2.37
CA THR A 857 -43.84 12.62 -2.05
C THR A 857 -43.36 12.58 -0.61
N VAL A 858 -43.80 11.58 0.15
CA VAL A 858 -43.45 11.44 1.58
C VAL A 858 -42.20 10.58 1.71
N ASP A 859 -41.12 11.20 2.14
CA ASP A 859 -39.81 10.59 2.35
C ASP A 859 -39.62 10.27 3.84
N LEU A 860 -39.97 9.04 4.22
CA LEU A 860 -39.81 8.55 5.59
C LEU A 860 -38.40 7.99 5.76
N GLU A 861 -37.58 8.61 6.62
CA GLU A 861 -36.19 8.19 6.88
C GLU A 861 -36.07 6.67 7.07
N PRO A 862 -35.33 5.95 6.19
CA PRO A 862 -35.24 4.50 6.25
C PRO A 862 -34.47 4.02 7.50
N GLU A 863 -34.82 2.85 8.04
CA GLU A 863 -34.01 2.20 9.08
C GLU A 863 -32.59 1.95 8.52
N PRO A 864 -31.53 2.50 9.14
CA PRO A 864 -30.20 2.55 8.54
C PRO A 864 -29.56 1.17 8.45
N PHE A 865 -28.75 0.97 7.41
CA PHE A 865 -27.99 -0.26 7.20
C PHE A 865 -27.09 -0.57 8.42
N ALA A 866 -27.27 -1.77 8.99
CA ALA A 866 -26.49 -2.24 10.12
C ALA A 866 -26.23 -3.76 10.05
N VAL A 867 -25.14 -4.20 10.67
CA VAL A 867 -24.70 -5.61 10.67
C VAL A 867 -24.36 -6.07 12.09
N GLU A 868 -24.95 -7.17 12.54
CA GLU A 868 -24.58 -7.88 13.78
C GLU A 868 -23.91 -9.22 13.44
N PHE A 869 -22.61 -9.34 13.71
CA PHE A 869 -21.86 -10.61 13.58
C PHE A 869 -22.15 -11.52 14.78
N VAL A 870 -23.24 -12.30 14.69
CA VAL A 870 -23.74 -13.19 15.77
C VAL A 870 -22.72 -14.27 16.15
N THR A 871 -21.99 -14.82 15.16
CA THR A 871 -20.82 -15.70 15.32
C THR A 871 -19.89 -15.55 14.12
N CYS A 872 -18.68 -16.13 14.19
CA CYS A 872 -17.76 -16.24 13.05
C CYS A 872 -18.36 -16.84 11.76
N GLN A 873 -19.45 -17.59 11.86
CA GLN A 873 -20.15 -18.21 10.72
C GLN A 873 -21.53 -17.62 10.46
N GLN A 874 -22.05 -16.72 11.30
CA GLN A 874 -23.43 -16.23 11.17
C GLN A 874 -23.52 -14.74 11.48
N ALA A 875 -24.15 -13.98 10.57
CA ALA A 875 -24.40 -12.55 10.73
C ALA A 875 -25.84 -12.19 10.37
N GLU A 876 -26.35 -11.11 10.93
CA GLU A 876 -27.67 -10.56 10.63
C GLU A 876 -27.50 -9.13 10.10
N VAL A 877 -27.99 -8.87 8.89
CA VAL A 877 -28.02 -7.54 8.26
C VAL A 877 -29.43 -6.98 8.40
N THR A 878 -29.56 -5.72 8.80
CA THR A 878 -30.83 -5.01 8.94
C THR A 878 -30.82 -3.68 8.22
N GLY A 879 -31.94 -3.33 7.58
CA GLY A 879 -32.17 -2.04 6.94
C GLY A 879 -33.53 -2.03 6.22
N SER A 880 -33.86 -0.89 5.60
CA SER A 880 -34.81 -0.82 4.49
C SER A 880 -34.05 -0.85 3.16
N PHE A 881 -34.61 -1.46 2.13
CA PHE A 881 -33.94 -1.64 0.83
C PHE A 881 -34.88 -1.50 -0.39
N GLU A 882 -34.39 -0.86 -1.45
CA GLU A 882 -35.09 -0.53 -2.70
C GLU A 882 -34.91 -1.57 -3.84
N ASP A 883 -35.72 -1.44 -4.91
CA ASP A 883 -35.68 -2.30 -6.10
C ASP A 883 -34.40 -2.08 -6.92
N GLY A 884 -33.47 -3.04 -6.85
CA GLY A 884 -32.16 -3.02 -7.53
C GLY A 884 -30.95 -2.84 -6.61
N GLU A 885 -31.16 -2.58 -5.31
CA GLU A 885 -30.05 -2.50 -4.35
C GLU A 885 -29.37 -3.84 -4.13
N THR A 886 -28.07 -3.81 -3.82
CA THR A 886 -27.22 -5.00 -3.78
C THR A 886 -26.46 -5.07 -2.46
N ILE A 887 -26.54 -6.21 -1.77
CA ILE A 887 -25.78 -6.48 -0.54
C ILE A 887 -24.79 -7.60 -0.84
N ILE A 888 -23.50 -7.37 -0.58
CA ILE A 888 -22.44 -8.35 -0.85
C ILE A 888 -21.91 -8.92 0.45
N ALA A 889 -21.98 -10.25 0.62
CA ALA A 889 -21.33 -10.95 1.70
C ALA A 889 -19.87 -11.25 1.34
N ALA A 890 -18.95 -11.01 2.26
CA ALA A 890 -17.57 -11.49 2.17
C ALA A 890 -17.33 -12.60 3.19
N THR A 891 -16.74 -13.69 2.71
CA THR A 891 -16.26 -14.80 3.54
C THR A 891 -14.81 -15.12 3.22
N GLY A 892 -14.07 -15.61 4.23
CA GLY A 892 -12.74 -16.19 4.11
C GLY A 892 -12.80 -17.67 4.48
N PHE A 893 -12.12 -18.52 3.71
CA PHE A 893 -12.23 -19.97 3.84
C PHE A 893 -10.92 -20.66 3.49
N TYR A 894 -10.78 -21.94 3.87
CA TYR A 894 -9.69 -22.78 3.41
C TYR A 894 -10.26 -23.94 2.56
N GLU A 895 -9.56 -24.25 1.47
CA GLU A 895 -9.85 -25.37 0.57
C GLU A 895 -8.54 -26.08 0.17
N SER A 896 -8.64 -27.16 -0.61
CA SER A 896 -7.49 -27.87 -1.22
C SER A 896 -6.56 -26.96 -2.07
N GLY A 897 -7.06 -25.81 -2.56
CA GLY A 897 -6.26 -24.75 -3.18
C GLY A 897 -5.43 -23.91 -2.20
N GLY A 898 -5.86 -23.78 -0.93
CA GLY A 898 -5.30 -22.92 0.11
C GLY A 898 -6.34 -21.95 0.68
N PHE A 899 -5.91 -20.77 1.14
CA PHE A 899 -6.82 -19.71 1.58
C PHE A 899 -7.57 -19.08 0.37
N GLY A 900 -8.90 -19.08 0.46
CA GLY A 900 -9.80 -18.42 -0.48
C GLY A 900 -10.62 -17.33 0.20
N ASN A 901 -11.14 -16.40 -0.60
CA ASN A 901 -12.17 -15.44 -0.16
C ASN A 901 -13.15 -15.15 -1.28
N THR A 902 -14.36 -14.71 -0.91
CA THR A 902 -15.53 -14.59 -1.80
C THR A 902 -15.90 -13.14 -2.13
N MET A 903 -14.98 -12.20 -1.91
CA MET A 903 -15.25 -10.77 -1.96
C MET A 903 -15.70 -10.33 -3.36
N GLY A 904 -16.98 -10.00 -3.50
CA GLY A 904 -17.62 -9.64 -4.78
C GLY A 904 -18.26 -10.81 -5.55
N GLU A 905 -18.27 -12.03 -5.02
CA GLU A 905 -18.91 -13.20 -5.65
C GLU A 905 -20.36 -13.42 -5.14
N TYR A 906 -20.60 -13.31 -3.84
CA TYR A 906 -21.88 -13.64 -3.21
C TYR A 906 -22.67 -12.39 -2.82
N ALA A 907 -23.28 -11.81 -3.84
CA ALA A 907 -24.24 -10.71 -3.74
C ALA A 907 -25.69 -11.22 -3.79
N ILE A 908 -26.60 -10.53 -3.11
CA ILE A 908 -28.05 -10.59 -3.37
C ILE A 908 -28.54 -9.26 -3.92
N THR A 909 -29.46 -9.29 -4.87
CA THR A 909 -30.12 -8.08 -5.41
C THR A 909 -31.57 -8.02 -4.93
N VAL A 910 -31.92 -6.95 -4.22
CA VAL A 910 -33.30 -6.68 -3.79
C VAL A 910 -34.16 -6.40 -5.03
N GLY A 911 -35.31 -7.06 -5.12
CA GLY A 911 -36.15 -7.10 -6.33
C GLY A 911 -35.95 -8.34 -7.20
N GLU A 912 -34.74 -8.91 -7.26
CA GLU A 912 -34.46 -10.16 -8.00
C GLU A 912 -34.43 -11.41 -7.09
N ASP A 913 -33.73 -11.34 -5.95
CA ASP A 913 -33.53 -12.46 -5.01
C ASP A 913 -34.46 -12.44 -3.78
N VAL A 914 -34.80 -11.24 -3.30
CA VAL A 914 -35.80 -10.98 -2.24
C VAL A 914 -36.80 -9.93 -2.73
N ALA A 915 -38.05 -9.97 -2.23
CA ALA A 915 -39.10 -9.05 -2.70
C ALA A 915 -38.82 -7.58 -2.32
N ALA A 916 -38.82 -6.69 -3.31
CA ALA A 916 -38.70 -5.23 -3.12
C ALA A 916 -40.06 -4.52 -2.90
N PRO A 917 -40.09 -3.41 -2.13
CA PRO A 917 -39.04 -2.99 -1.19
C PRO A 917 -38.94 -4.00 -0.03
N PHE A 918 -37.74 -4.17 0.54
CA PHE A 918 -37.49 -5.12 1.63
C PHE A 918 -37.20 -4.38 2.93
N GLU A 919 -38.05 -4.56 3.93
CA GLU A 919 -37.83 -4.08 5.30
C GLU A 919 -37.59 -5.26 6.25
N GLY A 920 -36.44 -5.31 6.92
CA GLY A 920 -36.20 -6.23 8.02
C GLY A 920 -34.81 -6.88 8.04
N THR A 921 -34.74 -8.09 8.61
CA THR A 921 -33.48 -8.82 8.83
C THR A 921 -33.21 -9.85 7.73
N ILE A 922 -31.96 -9.88 7.27
CA ILE A 922 -31.39 -10.90 6.39
C ILE A 922 -30.28 -11.63 7.16
N THR A 923 -30.50 -12.90 7.50
CA THR A 923 -29.50 -13.74 8.17
C THR A 923 -28.59 -14.40 7.12
N TYR A 924 -27.28 -14.28 7.28
CA TYR A 924 -26.27 -14.97 6.46
C TYR A 924 -25.64 -16.12 7.26
N GLU A 925 -25.49 -17.29 6.65
CA GLU A 925 -24.83 -18.49 7.22
C GLU A 925 -24.15 -19.34 6.11
N PRO A 926 -23.21 -20.26 6.40
CA PRO A 926 -22.46 -20.99 5.38
C PRO A 926 -23.16 -22.30 4.99
N GLY A 927 -22.79 -22.89 3.85
CA GLY A 927 -23.23 -24.25 3.48
C GLY A 927 -22.92 -24.68 2.05
N ASP A 928 -23.54 -25.79 1.61
CA ASP A 928 -23.21 -26.51 0.36
C ASP A 928 -23.34 -25.70 -0.95
N GLU A 929 -24.29 -24.77 -1.04
CA GLU A 929 -24.66 -24.02 -2.27
C GLU A 929 -25.14 -22.61 -1.91
N PHE A 930 -24.93 -21.61 -2.79
CA PHE A 930 -25.50 -20.27 -2.63
C PHE A 930 -27.03 -20.33 -2.78
N THR A 931 -27.78 -20.01 -1.74
CA THR A 931 -29.26 -20.02 -1.79
C THR A 931 -29.87 -18.90 -0.97
N VAL A 932 -30.95 -18.29 -1.49
CA VAL A 932 -31.74 -17.28 -0.80
C VAL A 932 -33.13 -17.86 -0.47
N THR A 933 -33.56 -17.73 0.78
CA THR A 933 -34.86 -18.22 1.27
C THR A 933 -35.60 -17.14 2.05
N GLU A 934 -36.59 -16.51 1.41
CA GLU A 934 -37.49 -15.53 2.03
C GLU A 934 -38.60 -16.22 2.86
N THR A 935 -38.99 -15.62 3.99
CA THR A 935 -40.07 -16.10 4.88
C THR A 935 -40.92 -14.96 5.44
N ASP A 936 -42.09 -15.29 6.03
CA ASP A 936 -42.97 -14.34 6.76
C ASP A 936 -42.32 -13.59 7.96
N ALA A 937 -40.99 -13.71 8.15
CA ALA A 937 -40.24 -13.19 9.30
C ALA A 937 -38.82 -12.67 8.94
N GLY A 938 -38.48 -12.54 7.65
CA GLY A 938 -37.13 -12.18 7.18
C GLY A 938 -36.59 -13.18 6.15
N ALA A 939 -35.41 -12.88 5.61
CA ALA A 939 -34.72 -13.71 4.62
C ALA A 939 -33.51 -14.44 5.23
N THR A 940 -33.12 -15.56 4.64
CA THR A 940 -31.88 -16.27 4.97
C THR A 940 -31.09 -16.53 3.70
N VAL A 941 -29.79 -16.17 3.72
CA VAL A 941 -28.83 -16.38 2.65
C VAL A 941 -27.80 -17.41 3.10
N THR A 942 -27.70 -18.52 2.35
CA THR A 942 -26.62 -19.48 2.50
C THR A 942 -25.47 -19.10 1.57
N VAL A 943 -24.25 -19.03 2.10
CA VAL A 943 -23.02 -18.71 1.34
C VAL A 943 -22.15 -19.97 1.21
N PRO A 944 -21.61 -20.29 0.02
CA PRO A 944 -20.72 -21.43 -0.17
C PRO A 944 -19.53 -21.45 0.80
N GLU A 945 -19.24 -22.64 1.35
CA GLU A 945 -18.08 -22.90 2.21
C GLU A 945 -16.98 -23.72 1.52
N GLY A 946 -15.73 -23.59 2.00
CA GLY A 946 -14.58 -24.38 1.52
C GLY A 946 -14.50 -25.78 2.14
N ASP A 947 -13.51 -26.57 1.72
CA ASP A 947 -13.29 -27.95 2.23
C ASP A 947 -13.14 -28.03 3.77
N PHE A 948 -12.78 -26.92 4.43
CA PHE A 948 -12.61 -26.81 5.89
C PHE A 948 -13.60 -25.82 6.56
N GLY A 949 -14.63 -25.37 5.84
CA GLY A 949 -15.60 -24.37 6.29
C GLY A 949 -15.24 -22.94 5.89
N ALA A 950 -16.12 -21.99 6.21
CA ALA A 950 -15.96 -20.57 5.90
C ALA A 950 -16.37 -19.65 7.04
N ALA A 951 -15.62 -18.57 7.25
CA ALA A 951 -15.91 -17.49 8.20
C ALA A 951 -16.45 -16.26 7.47
N ILE A 952 -17.45 -15.57 8.03
CA ILE A 952 -17.94 -14.29 7.51
C ILE A 952 -16.94 -13.19 7.93
N THR A 953 -16.34 -12.54 6.94
CA THR A 953 -15.26 -11.55 7.13
C THR A 953 -15.73 -10.11 7.00
N GLY A 954 -16.90 -9.87 6.41
CA GLY A 954 -17.52 -8.55 6.32
C GLY A 954 -18.68 -8.52 5.34
N PHE A 955 -19.23 -7.32 5.15
CA PHE A 955 -20.21 -7.00 4.12
C PHE A 955 -19.82 -5.72 3.39
N ALA A 956 -20.32 -5.59 2.17
CA ALA A 956 -20.48 -4.31 1.48
C ALA A 956 -21.98 -3.97 1.44
N SER A 957 -22.34 -2.79 1.94
CA SER A 957 -23.70 -2.22 1.80
C SER A 957 -23.98 -1.76 0.36
N PRO A 958 -25.22 -1.34 0.02
CA PRO A 958 -25.52 -0.72 -1.29
C PRO A 958 -24.70 0.54 -1.59
N ASP A 959 -24.34 1.31 -0.56
CA ASP A 959 -23.55 2.55 -0.66
C ASP A 959 -22.04 2.34 -0.68
N ALA A 960 -21.58 1.11 -0.41
CA ALA A 960 -20.15 0.81 -0.28
C ALA A 960 -19.35 1.10 -1.56
N THR A 961 -18.16 1.70 -1.41
CA THR A 961 -17.23 1.91 -2.52
C THR A 961 -17.02 0.58 -3.29
N PRO A 962 -17.21 0.52 -4.62
CA PRO A 962 -17.14 -0.73 -5.37
C PRO A 962 -15.78 -1.45 -5.27
N GLY A 963 -15.69 -2.44 -4.37
CA GLY A 963 -14.46 -3.18 -4.07
C GLY A 963 -13.88 -2.93 -2.66
N GLU A 964 -14.58 -2.22 -1.78
CA GLU A 964 -14.29 -2.10 -0.36
C GLU A 964 -15.32 -2.89 0.49
N MET A 965 -15.06 -3.02 1.80
CA MET A 965 -16.05 -3.46 2.79
C MET A 965 -16.18 -2.34 3.82
N ASP A 966 -17.35 -1.73 3.88
CA ASP A 966 -17.70 -0.70 4.87
C ASP A 966 -18.11 -1.31 6.22
N TYR A 967 -18.60 -2.56 6.22
CA TYR A 967 -18.90 -3.34 7.42
C TYR A 967 -17.98 -4.58 7.56
N PRO A 968 -16.68 -4.41 7.86
CA PRO A 968 -15.79 -5.54 8.16
C PRO A 968 -16.15 -6.19 9.50
N ASN A 969 -15.99 -7.51 9.60
CA ASN A 969 -16.12 -8.22 10.88
C ASN A 969 -14.89 -7.89 11.77
N PRO A 970 -15.07 -7.29 12.97
CA PRO A 970 -13.94 -6.93 13.84
C PRO A 970 -13.13 -8.14 14.31
N ASP A 971 -13.75 -9.31 14.42
CA ASP A 971 -13.14 -10.56 14.86
C ASP A 971 -12.66 -11.43 13.69
N ALA A 972 -12.66 -10.92 12.44
CA ALA A 972 -12.39 -11.67 11.21
C ALA A 972 -11.10 -12.52 11.25
N SER A 973 -10.04 -12.03 11.90
CA SER A 973 -8.76 -12.74 11.99
C SER A 973 -8.79 -13.92 12.96
N GLU A 974 -9.54 -13.85 14.05
CA GLU A 974 -9.80 -14.99 14.95
C GLU A 974 -10.77 -15.98 14.26
N CYS A 975 -11.79 -15.47 13.58
CA CYS A 975 -12.75 -16.27 12.82
C CYS A 975 -12.13 -17.06 11.65
N ILE A 976 -11.19 -16.47 10.90
CA ILE A 976 -10.42 -17.20 9.86
C ILE A 976 -9.54 -18.27 10.52
N ALA A 977 -8.97 -18.01 11.69
CA ALA A 977 -8.19 -19.01 12.42
C ALA A 977 -9.04 -20.17 12.98
N GLU A 978 -10.32 -19.95 13.32
CA GLU A 978 -11.25 -21.02 13.72
C GLU A 978 -11.63 -21.98 12.57
N VAL A 979 -11.60 -21.53 11.31
CA VAL A 979 -11.91 -22.37 10.12
C VAL A 979 -10.67 -22.91 9.41
N ARG A 980 -9.49 -22.81 10.03
CA ARG A 980 -8.24 -23.36 9.51
C ARG A 980 -8.16 -24.89 9.78
N PRO A 981 -7.72 -25.72 8.80
CA PRO A 981 -7.54 -27.15 9.03
C PRO A 981 -6.62 -27.47 10.22
N GLU A 982 -6.96 -28.47 11.02
CA GLU A 982 -6.12 -28.97 12.11
C GLU A 982 -4.82 -29.61 11.58
N LEU A 983 -3.71 -29.43 12.30
CA LEU A 983 -2.38 -29.93 11.91
C LEU A 983 -2.29 -31.47 11.93
N PRO A 984 -1.67 -32.11 10.91
CA PRO A 984 -1.43 -33.55 10.89
C PRO A 984 -0.26 -33.97 11.79
N GLU A 985 -0.32 -35.17 12.36
CA GLU A 985 0.82 -35.80 13.05
C GLU A 985 1.60 -36.71 12.07
N LEU A 986 2.95 -36.65 12.06
CA LEU A 986 3.81 -37.53 11.25
C LEU A 986 4.63 -38.50 12.12
N GLY A 987 5.07 -39.63 11.55
CA GLY A 987 5.93 -40.59 12.25
C GLY A 987 6.59 -41.66 11.39
N VAL A 988 7.48 -42.45 12.01
CA VAL A 988 8.13 -43.62 11.40
C VAL A 988 7.59 -44.90 12.03
N GLU A 989 6.89 -45.71 11.24
CA GLU A 989 6.17 -46.91 11.69
C GLU A 989 7.04 -48.18 11.67
N GLU A 990 7.82 -48.40 10.60
CA GLU A 990 8.67 -49.58 10.46
C GLU A 990 9.92 -49.29 9.60
N THR A 991 11.09 -49.71 10.07
CA THR A 991 12.37 -49.66 9.34
C THR A 991 12.91 -51.08 9.16
N THR A 992 13.06 -51.56 7.93
CA THR A 992 13.53 -52.93 7.63
C THR A 992 14.73 -52.92 6.67
N PRO A 993 15.92 -53.38 7.10
CA PRO A 993 17.08 -53.55 6.20
C PRO A 993 16.80 -54.54 5.05
N THR A 994 17.29 -54.21 3.85
CA THR A 994 17.12 -54.99 2.63
C THR A 994 18.47 -55.54 2.12
N GLU A 995 18.53 -56.08 0.89
CA GLU A 995 19.81 -56.52 0.28
C GLU A 995 20.63 -55.34 -0.30
N ASP A 996 19.99 -54.18 -0.53
CA ASP A 996 20.58 -53.01 -1.22
C ASP A 996 20.39 -51.67 -0.47
N GLY A 997 19.70 -51.65 0.69
CA GLY A 997 19.39 -50.43 1.46
C GLY A 997 18.52 -50.68 2.70
N ILE A 998 17.67 -49.72 3.08
CA ILE A 998 16.69 -49.81 4.17
C ILE A 998 15.31 -49.43 3.62
N ALA A 999 14.29 -50.28 3.80
CA ALA A 999 12.91 -49.92 3.54
C ALA A 999 12.34 -49.17 4.75
N VAL A 1000 11.92 -47.92 4.56
CA VAL A 1000 11.37 -47.05 5.60
C VAL A 1000 9.87 -46.84 5.35
N THR A 1001 9.04 -47.16 6.33
CA THR A 1001 7.59 -46.90 6.30
C THR A 1001 7.27 -45.72 7.20
N PHE A 1002 6.82 -44.64 6.59
CA PHE A 1002 6.28 -43.47 7.28
C PHE A 1002 4.78 -43.62 7.51
N GLY A 1003 4.30 -43.03 8.59
CA GLY A 1003 2.88 -42.89 8.90
C GLY A 1003 2.52 -41.43 9.09
N TYR A 1004 1.25 -41.11 8.86
CA TYR A 1004 0.67 -39.81 9.21
C TYR A 1004 -0.78 -39.98 9.69
N GLU A 1005 -1.26 -39.05 10.50
CA GLU A 1005 -2.67 -38.92 10.87
C GLU A 1005 -3.14 -37.50 10.53
N ASN A 1006 -3.95 -37.37 9.48
CA ASN A 1006 -4.67 -36.14 9.18
C ASN A 1006 -5.98 -36.12 10.01
N PRO A 1007 -6.17 -35.21 10.96
CA PRO A 1007 -7.36 -35.16 11.81
C PRO A 1007 -8.62 -34.63 11.10
N ASN A 1008 -8.46 -33.94 9.96
CA ASN A 1008 -9.56 -33.30 9.24
C ASN A 1008 -10.45 -34.33 8.50
N ASP A 1009 -11.71 -33.96 8.26
CA ASP A 1009 -12.65 -34.76 7.45
C ASP A 1009 -12.36 -34.68 5.91
N ALA A 1010 -11.43 -33.80 5.49
CA ALA A 1010 -10.98 -33.61 4.10
C ALA A 1010 -9.45 -33.79 3.96
N ALA A 1011 -8.98 -34.04 2.73
CA ALA A 1011 -7.57 -34.25 2.43
C ALA A 1011 -6.79 -32.91 2.37
N LEU A 1012 -5.56 -32.91 2.89
CA LEU A 1012 -4.66 -31.75 2.82
C LEU A 1012 -3.72 -31.87 1.63
N VAL A 1013 -3.64 -30.86 0.78
CA VAL A 1013 -2.63 -30.79 -0.29
C VAL A 1013 -1.39 -30.11 0.27
N VAL A 1014 -0.27 -30.82 0.30
CA VAL A 1014 0.94 -30.41 1.02
C VAL A 1014 2.16 -30.38 0.11
N ASP A 1015 3.01 -29.37 0.30
CA ASP A 1015 4.30 -29.33 -0.36
C ASP A 1015 5.26 -30.22 0.46
N SER A 1016 5.64 -31.37 -0.10
CA SER A 1016 6.15 -32.54 0.64
C SER A 1016 7.58 -32.91 0.21
N GLU A 1017 8.54 -33.03 1.13
CA GLU A 1017 9.93 -33.34 0.76
C GLU A 1017 10.72 -34.18 1.78
N PHE A 1018 11.79 -34.81 1.30
CA PHE A 1018 12.80 -35.47 2.14
C PHE A 1018 13.96 -34.50 2.38
N VAL A 1019 13.94 -33.81 3.53
CA VAL A 1019 14.91 -32.76 3.89
C VAL A 1019 16.29 -33.30 4.29
N GLU A 1020 16.38 -34.57 4.68
CA GLU A 1020 17.62 -35.31 4.94
C GLU A 1020 17.48 -36.75 4.41
N GLY A 1021 18.58 -37.31 3.87
CA GLY A 1021 18.71 -38.72 3.50
C GLY A 1021 18.60 -39.03 2.01
N THR A 1022 19.42 -39.96 1.50
CA THR A 1022 19.48 -40.28 0.07
C THR A 1022 18.52 -41.39 -0.35
N THR A 1023 17.29 -41.00 -0.72
CA THR A 1023 16.33 -41.84 -1.46
C THR A 1023 16.16 -41.39 -2.92
N ALA A 1024 15.50 -42.22 -3.71
CA ALA A 1024 15.11 -41.95 -5.09
C ALA A 1024 13.59 -42.05 -5.33
N ASP A 1025 12.81 -42.30 -4.26
CA ASP A 1025 11.36 -42.23 -4.26
C ASP A 1025 10.90 -40.81 -3.87
N GLU A 1026 9.79 -40.37 -4.46
CA GLU A 1026 9.12 -39.11 -4.09
C GLU A 1026 8.13 -39.37 -2.93
N PRO A 1027 7.93 -38.43 -1.99
CA PRO A 1027 6.96 -38.57 -0.89
C PRO A 1027 5.51 -38.40 -1.38
N VAL A 1028 4.54 -38.25 -0.46
CA VAL A 1028 3.14 -38.00 -0.80
C VAL A 1028 2.80 -36.51 -0.74
N ASP A 1029 2.27 -35.98 -1.85
CA ASP A 1029 1.86 -34.57 -2.01
C ASP A 1029 0.44 -34.27 -1.46
N GLU A 1030 -0.27 -35.32 -1.02
CA GLU A 1030 -1.64 -35.24 -0.52
C GLU A 1030 -1.82 -36.16 0.70
N LEU A 1031 -2.31 -35.60 1.80
CA LEU A 1031 -2.58 -36.31 3.06
C LEU A 1031 -4.06 -36.63 3.17
N GLU A 1032 -4.43 -37.84 2.74
CA GLU A 1032 -5.78 -38.39 2.87
C GLU A 1032 -6.25 -38.41 4.35
N ALA A 1033 -7.54 -38.18 4.59
CA ALA A 1033 -8.11 -38.07 5.92
C ALA A 1033 -7.89 -39.34 6.80
N GLY A 1034 -7.56 -39.12 8.08
CA GLY A 1034 -7.27 -40.15 9.06
C GLY A 1034 -5.85 -40.73 9.01
N THR A 1035 -5.65 -41.87 9.69
CA THR A 1035 -4.34 -42.54 9.81
C THR A 1035 -3.98 -43.32 8.54
N ASN A 1036 -2.87 -42.95 7.89
CA ASN A 1036 -2.37 -43.52 6.63
C ASN A 1036 -0.85 -43.81 6.69
N THR A 1037 -0.33 -44.61 5.76
CA THR A 1037 1.11 -44.95 5.70
C THR A 1037 1.62 -45.14 4.26
N PHE A 1038 2.91 -44.86 4.03
CA PHE A 1038 3.61 -45.14 2.78
C PHE A 1038 5.05 -45.65 3.04
N THR A 1039 5.66 -46.30 2.06
CA THR A 1039 6.98 -46.95 2.20
C THR A 1039 7.90 -46.56 1.05
N VAL A 1040 9.14 -46.18 1.37
CA VAL A 1040 10.21 -45.80 0.41
C VAL A 1040 11.47 -46.64 0.61
N GLU A 1041 12.29 -46.76 -0.44
CA GLU A 1041 13.62 -47.39 -0.37
C GLU A 1041 14.71 -46.31 -0.12
N TRP A 1042 15.33 -46.36 1.05
CA TRP A 1042 16.44 -45.49 1.45
C TRP A 1042 17.77 -46.17 1.16
N THR A 1043 18.69 -45.47 0.50
CA THR A 1043 20.05 -45.94 0.19
C THR A 1043 21.07 -44.95 0.76
N PRO A 1044 21.36 -45.01 2.07
CA PRO A 1044 22.26 -44.07 2.73
C PRO A 1044 23.70 -44.14 2.19
N GLU A 1045 24.35 -43.00 2.07
CA GLU A 1045 25.77 -42.89 1.73
C GLU A 1045 26.70 -42.95 2.95
N THR A 1046 26.19 -42.71 4.18
CA THR A 1046 26.98 -42.79 5.42
C THR A 1046 26.22 -43.37 6.62
N ASP A 1047 26.96 -43.93 7.59
CA ASP A 1047 26.38 -44.58 8.80
C ASP A 1047 25.72 -43.58 9.79
N ASP A 1048 26.08 -42.30 9.72
CA ASP A 1048 25.54 -41.24 10.59
C ASP A 1048 24.25 -40.59 10.02
N GLU A 1049 23.95 -40.83 8.75
CA GLU A 1049 22.81 -40.26 8.00
C GLU A 1049 21.44 -40.71 8.54
N ARG A 1050 20.43 -39.84 8.47
CA ARG A 1050 19.01 -40.16 8.69
C ARG A 1050 18.19 -39.88 7.44
N LEU A 1051 17.05 -40.55 7.29
CA LEU A 1051 15.99 -40.12 6.39
C LEU A 1051 14.97 -39.30 7.19
N VAL A 1052 14.67 -38.10 6.72
CA VAL A 1052 13.75 -37.16 7.39
C VAL A 1052 12.72 -36.67 6.38
N TRP A 1053 11.44 -36.92 6.66
CA TRP A 1053 10.29 -36.46 5.86
C TRP A 1053 9.62 -35.27 6.53
N ALA A 1054 9.36 -34.21 5.76
CA ALA A 1054 8.67 -33.00 6.20
C ALA A 1054 7.53 -32.64 5.23
N VAL A 1055 6.55 -31.87 5.72
CA VAL A 1055 5.45 -31.31 4.92
C VAL A 1055 5.26 -29.83 5.28
N ASP A 1056 5.16 -28.97 4.26
CA ASP A 1056 4.92 -27.53 4.39
C ASP A 1056 3.40 -27.27 4.22
N LEU A 1057 2.83 -26.56 5.20
CA LEU A 1057 1.40 -26.18 5.26
C LEU A 1057 1.18 -24.66 5.12
N SER A 1058 2.17 -23.92 4.60
CA SER A 1058 2.05 -22.46 4.37
C SER A 1058 0.95 -22.07 3.37
N ARG A 1059 0.48 -23.02 2.54
CA ARG A 1059 -0.77 -22.95 1.76
C ARG A 1059 -2.01 -22.62 2.63
N TYR A 1060 -1.98 -23.00 3.90
CA TYR A 1060 -3.03 -22.82 4.90
C TYR A 1060 -2.59 -21.82 6.00
N ASP A 1061 -1.67 -20.90 5.66
CA ASP A 1061 -1.11 -19.86 6.53
C ASP A 1061 -0.44 -20.38 7.82
N TYR A 1062 0.04 -21.63 7.84
CA TYR A 1062 0.92 -22.16 8.88
C TYR A 1062 2.39 -21.83 8.58
N ASP A 1063 3.20 -21.74 9.63
CA ASP A 1063 4.66 -21.72 9.49
C ASP A 1063 5.17 -23.04 8.85
N ALA A 1064 6.26 -22.97 8.10
CA ALA A 1064 6.80 -24.14 7.37
C ALA A 1064 7.30 -25.26 8.30
N ASP A 1065 7.59 -24.95 9.57
CA ASP A 1065 7.97 -25.88 10.64
C ASP A 1065 6.82 -26.20 11.63
N ALA A 1066 5.57 -25.84 11.30
CA ALA A 1066 4.40 -26.13 12.15
C ALA A 1066 4.10 -27.63 12.32
N VAL A 1067 4.64 -28.49 11.44
CA VAL A 1067 4.55 -29.95 11.54
C VAL A 1067 5.92 -30.53 11.85
N GLU A 1068 6.06 -31.19 13.02
CA GLU A 1068 7.28 -31.88 13.43
C GLU A 1068 7.64 -33.01 12.43
N PRO A 1069 8.85 -32.99 11.83
CA PRO A 1069 9.19 -33.90 10.75
C PRO A 1069 9.49 -35.33 11.24
N ALA A 1070 9.13 -36.33 10.43
CA ALA A 1070 9.35 -37.73 10.75
C ALA A 1070 10.79 -38.15 10.43
N ALA A 1071 11.60 -38.39 11.46
CA ALA A 1071 13.02 -38.76 11.34
C ALA A 1071 13.31 -40.22 11.72
N THR A 1072 14.14 -40.92 10.95
CA THR A 1072 14.64 -42.27 11.31
C THR A 1072 15.73 -42.23 12.38
N ALA A 1073 16.08 -43.41 12.95
CA ALA A 1073 17.41 -43.64 13.54
C ALA A 1073 18.51 -43.55 12.45
N THR A 1074 19.81 -43.45 12.81
CA THR A 1074 20.84 -43.39 11.75
C THR A 1074 20.96 -44.72 11.00
N ALA A 1075 21.50 -44.68 9.79
CA ALA A 1075 21.77 -45.87 8.99
C ALA A 1075 22.62 -46.92 9.76
N GLY A 1076 23.62 -46.49 10.53
CA GLY A 1076 24.44 -47.33 11.39
C GLY A 1076 23.72 -47.91 12.62
N GLU A 1077 22.67 -47.25 13.12
CA GLU A 1077 21.79 -47.80 14.17
C GLU A 1077 20.82 -48.88 13.63
N LEU A 1078 20.52 -48.83 12.33
CA LEU A 1078 19.50 -49.65 11.66
C LEU A 1078 20.09 -50.83 10.86
N THR A 1079 21.32 -50.71 10.37
CA THR A 1079 22.02 -51.82 9.70
C THR A 1079 22.43 -52.91 10.69
N PRO A 1080 22.35 -54.21 10.30
CA PRO A 1080 22.83 -55.29 11.15
C PRO A 1080 24.36 -55.28 11.20
N SER A 1081 24.90 -55.07 12.40
CA SER A 1081 26.35 -55.07 12.67
C SER A 1081 27.00 -56.41 12.29
N GLU A 1082 28.27 -56.35 11.85
CA GLU A 1082 29.01 -57.54 11.40
C GLU A 1082 29.12 -58.57 12.53
N PRO A 1083 28.86 -59.87 12.27
CA PRO A 1083 28.90 -60.89 13.31
C PRO A 1083 30.31 -61.03 13.91
N ALA A 1084 30.36 -61.43 15.18
CA ALA A 1084 31.57 -61.44 15.99
C ALA A 1084 32.68 -62.39 15.45
N GLU A 1085 33.71 -61.83 14.80
CA GLU A 1085 34.87 -62.53 14.23
C GLU A 1085 36.07 -62.44 15.20
N PHE A 1086 36.63 -63.60 15.59
CA PHE A 1086 37.65 -63.70 16.64
C PHE A 1086 39.04 -63.93 16.02
N ALA A 1087 39.83 -62.85 15.92
CA ALA A 1087 41.23 -62.90 15.53
C ALA A 1087 42.09 -63.50 16.66
N VAL A 1088 43.12 -64.28 16.33
CA VAL A 1088 43.96 -64.99 17.32
C VAL A 1088 45.45 -64.92 17.01
N SER A 1089 46.25 -64.56 18.01
CA SER A 1089 47.72 -64.50 17.87
C SER A 1089 48.47 -65.14 19.04
N ILE A 1090 49.53 -65.90 18.74
CA ILE A 1090 50.38 -66.52 19.76
C ILE A 1090 51.49 -65.54 20.13
N THR A 1091 51.45 -65.01 21.36
CA THR A 1091 52.40 -63.99 21.86
C THR A 1091 53.60 -64.60 22.57
N GLY A 1092 53.48 -65.81 23.13
CA GLY A 1092 54.54 -66.48 23.87
C GLY A 1092 54.38 -67.99 23.99
N THR A 1093 55.48 -68.69 24.28
CA THR A 1093 55.46 -70.10 24.74
C THR A 1093 56.59 -70.32 25.75
N ASN A 1094 56.46 -71.31 26.64
CA ASN A 1094 57.52 -71.69 27.58
C ASN A 1094 58.63 -72.60 26.99
N ALA A 1095 58.73 -72.68 25.66
CA ALA A 1095 59.65 -73.58 24.94
C ALA A 1095 61.08 -73.01 24.78
N PRO A 1096 62.13 -73.86 24.70
CA PRO A 1096 62.11 -75.33 24.78
C PRO A 1096 61.96 -75.85 26.22
N LEU A 1097 61.29 -76.99 26.38
CA LEU A 1097 60.92 -77.56 27.69
C LEU A 1097 61.28 -79.05 27.82
N GLU A 1098 61.63 -79.52 29.03
CA GLU A 1098 61.89 -80.94 29.28
C GLU A 1098 60.59 -81.77 29.29
N GLN A 1099 60.64 -82.95 28.65
CA GLN A 1099 59.55 -83.94 28.57
C GLN A 1099 58.90 -84.21 29.94
N GLY A 1100 57.59 -83.96 30.05
CA GLY A 1100 56.82 -84.07 31.30
C GLY A 1100 56.60 -82.75 32.03
N THR A 1101 57.15 -81.64 31.52
CA THR A 1101 56.74 -80.28 31.88
C THR A 1101 55.50 -79.90 31.04
N PRO A 1102 54.44 -79.28 31.60
CA PRO A 1102 53.35 -78.79 30.77
C PRO A 1102 53.86 -77.68 29.82
N LEU A 1103 53.44 -77.74 28.57
CA LEU A 1103 53.58 -76.63 27.64
C LEU A 1103 52.59 -75.54 28.05
N GLU A 1104 53.07 -74.30 28.11
CA GLU A 1104 52.27 -73.09 28.32
C GLU A 1104 52.39 -72.24 27.04
N VAL A 1105 51.26 -71.81 26.48
CA VAL A 1105 51.15 -70.99 25.26
C VAL A 1105 50.34 -69.75 25.59
N ASP A 1106 50.95 -68.58 25.48
CA ASP A 1106 50.28 -67.29 25.70
C ASP A 1106 49.68 -66.79 24.39
N VAL A 1107 48.40 -66.42 24.44
CA VAL A 1107 47.55 -66.07 23.30
C VAL A 1107 46.90 -64.72 23.56
N ASP A 1108 46.85 -63.87 22.54
CA ASP A 1108 46.01 -62.67 22.49
C ASP A 1108 44.86 -62.94 21.53
N VAL A 1109 43.63 -62.65 21.95
CA VAL A 1109 42.38 -62.93 21.23
C VAL A 1109 41.56 -61.64 21.18
N GLU A 1110 41.22 -61.18 19.98
CA GLU A 1110 40.51 -59.91 19.75
C GLU A 1110 39.24 -60.15 18.92
N ASN A 1111 38.11 -59.61 19.36
CA ASN A 1111 36.88 -59.62 18.57
C ASN A 1111 36.89 -58.41 17.62
N VAL A 1112 37.17 -58.67 16.35
CA VAL A 1112 37.24 -57.66 15.28
C VAL A 1112 35.90 -57.47 14.55
N GLY A 1113 34.87 -58.26 14.90
CA GLY A 1113 33.49 -58.07 14.41
C GLY A 1113 32.70 -57.05 15.23
N GLY A 1114 31.55 -56.64 14.68
CA GLY A 1114 30.65 -55.62 15.25
C GLY A 1114 29.66 -56.11 16.31
N GLU A 1115 29.41 -57.41 16.43
CA GLU A 1115 28.60 -58.01 17.50
C GLU A 1115 29.43 -58.50 18.70
N ALA A 1116 28.82 -58.57 19.88
CA ALA A 1116 29.40 -59.23 21.06
C ALA A 1116 29.29 -60.77 20.92
N GLY A 1117 30.44 -61.45 20.90
CA GLY A 1117 30.52 -62.88 20.58
C GLY A 1117 30.92 -63.80 21.73
N THR A 1118 30.90 -65.10 21.47
CA THR A 1118 31.53 -66.11 22.33
C THR A 1118 32.00 -67.30 21.50
N GLN A 1119 33.28 -67.62 21.57
CA GLN A 1119 33.89 -68.72 20.80
C GLN A 1119 34.77 -69.61 21.68
N ASP A 1120 34.86 -70.90 21.34
CA ASP A 1120 35.79 -71.85 21.95
C ASP A 1120 37.17 -71.70 21.27
N ILE A 1121 38.17 -71.25 22.02
CA ILE A 1121 39.55 -71.14 21.55
C ILE A 1121 40.28 -72.46 21.85
N GLU A 1122 40.71 -73.16 20.81
CA GLU A 1122 41.33 -74.50 20.90
C GLU A 1122 42.86 -74.44 20.76
N LEU A 1123 43.59 -75.09 21.68
CA LEU A 1123 45.02 -75.39 21.55
C LEU A 1123 45.21 -76.80 20.98
N ALA A 1124 45.99 -76.93 19.92
CA ALA A 1124 46.40 -78.22 19.35
C ALA A 1124 47.92 -78.40 19.30
N VAL A 1125 48.38 -79.64 19.51
CA VAL A 1125 49.79 -80.04 19.41
C VAL A 1125 49.90 -81.19 18.41
N GLY A 1126 50.43 -80.92 17.22
CA GLY A 1126 50.21 -81.77 16.04
C GLY A 1126 48.74 -81.76 15.60
N ASP A 1127 48.27 -82.85 14.99
CA ASP A 1127 46.88 -82.99 14.52
C ASP A 1127 45.84 -83.21 15.67
N ALA A 1128 46.12 -82.77 16.90
CA ALA A 1128 45.33 -83.11 18.09
C ALA A 1128 45.11 -81.90 19.01
N VAL A 1129 43.84 -81.50 19.15
CA VAL A 1129 43.37 -80.57 20.19
C VAL A 1129 43.59 -81.18 21.57
N VAL A 1130 44.11 -80.37 22.49
CA VAL A 1130 44.51 -80.77 23.85
C VAL A 1130 43.95 -79.87 24.96
N ASP A 1131 43.63 -78.61 24.65
CA ASP A 1131 42.97 -77.67 25.57
C ASP A 1131 41.93 -76.84 24.80
N THR A 1132 40.88 -76.39 25.48
CA THR A 1132 39.76 -75.62 24.90
C THR A 1132 39.19 -74.66 25.94
N VAL A 1133 39.14 -73.37 25.64
CA VAL A 1133 38.62 -72.33 26.54
C VAL A 1133 37.59 -71.46 25.82
N PRO A 1134 36.33 -71.37 26.31
CA PRO A 1134 35.36 -70.42 25.78
C PRO A 1134 35.71 -69.00 26.24
N VAL A 1135 35.78 -68.09 25.27
CA VAL A 1135 36.10 -66.66 25.46
C VAL A 1135 34.91 -65.84 24.97
N SER A 1136 34.51 -64.82 25.75
CA SER A 1136 33.37 -63.94 25.44
C SER A 1136 33.86 -62.49 25.37
N LEU A 1137 33.66 -61.83 24.23
CA LEU A 1137 34.20 -60.49 23.96
C LEU A 1137 33.12 -59.59 23.36
N GLU A 1138 33.06 -58.35 23.85
CA GLU A 1138 32.36 -57.24 23.20
C GLU A 1138 33.13 -56.82 21.92
N PRO A 1139 32.55 -56.02 21.01
CA PRO A 1139 33.24 -55.52 19.82
C PRO A 1139 34.51 -54.72 20.15
N GLY A 1140 35.61 -54.98 19.45
CA GLY A 1140 36.89 -54.31 19.65
C GLY A 1140 37.56 -54.58 21.01
N ALA A 1141 37.11 -55.60 21.76
CA ALA A 1141 37.73 -56.03 23.00
C ALA A 1141 38.72 -57.18 22.77
N SER A 1142 39.82 -57.17 23.53
CA SER A 1142 40.84 -58.23 23.52
C SER A 1142 41.02 -58.88 24.89
N GLU A 1143 41.24 -60.20 24.95
CA GLU A 1143 41.62 -60.94 26.15
C GLU A 1143 42.91 -61.76 25.94
N VAL A 1144 43.85 -61.63 26.88
CA VAL A 1144 45.11 -62.39 26.90
C VAL A 1144 45.00 -63.57 27.84
N LEU A 1145 45.24 -64.78 27.34
CA LEU A 1145 45.06 -66.04 28.06
C LEU A 1145 46.18 -67.04 27.79
N THR A 1146 46.43 -67.95 28.75
CA THR A 1146 47.47 -68.99 28.63
C THR A 1146 46.80 -70.37 28.53
N LEU A 1147 46.97 -71.05 27.40
CA LEU A 1147 46.50 -72.43 27.16
C LEU A 1147 47.59 -73.44 27.52
N THR A 1148 47.23 -74.66 27.93
CA THR A 1148 48.18 -75.62 28.52
C THR A 1148 48.08 -77.05 27.99
N ALA A 1149 49.23 -77.73 27.80
CA ALA A 1149 49.26 -79.11 27.26
C ALA A 1149 50.23 -80.06 27.98
N ASP A 1150 49.74 -81.25 28.36
CA ASP A 1150 50.52 -82.32 28.99
C ASP A 1150 51.54 -82.95 28.02
N THR A 1151 52.85 -82.65 28.17
CA THR A 1151 53.90 -83.22 27.30
C THR A 1151 54.38 -84.63 27.70
N ASP A 1152 53.87 -85.18 28.80
CA ASP A 1152 54.23 -86.50 29.39
C ASP A 1152 54.14 -87.67 28.38
N ALA A 1153 53.31 -87.53 27.34
CA ALA A 1153 53.07 -88.54 26.31
C ALA A 1153 53.82 -88.29 24.98
N LEU A 1154 54.50 -87.15 24.82
CA LEU A 1154 55.24 -86.77 23.61
C LEU A 1154 56.66 -87.38 23.64
N GLU A 1155 57.26 -87.65 22.47
CA GLU A 1155 58.67 -88.06 22.37
C GLU A 1155 59.55 -86.81 22.13
N PRO A 1156 60.81 -86.75 22.61
CA PRO A 1156 61.65 -85.55 22.40
C PRO A 1156 61.85 -85.19 20.92
N GLY A 1157 61.52 -83.96 20.54
CA GLY A 1157 61.50 -83.47 19.16
C GLY A 1157 60.74 -82.15 19.01
N ASP A 1158 60.67 -81.64 17.78
CA ASP A 1158 59.94 -80.43 17.42
C ASP A 1158 58.49 -80.79 17.04
N TYR A 1159 57.52 -80.08 17.63
CA TYR A 1159 56.09 -80.22 17.38
C TYR A 1159 55.52 -78.90 16.83
N PRO A 1160 54.68 -78.91 15.77
CA PRO A 1160 53.83 -77.78 15.46
C PRO A 1160 52.78 -77.64 16.55
N VAL A 1161 52.47 -76.41 16.92
CA VAL A 1161 51.48 -76.04 17.93
C VAL A 1161 50.63 -74.94 17.33
N SER A 1162 49.32 -75.13 17.30
CA SER A 1162 48.38 -74.17 16.73
C SER A 1162 47.32 -73.77 17.75
N VAL A 1163 46.84 -72.54 17.61
CA VAL A 1163 45.68 -72.02 18.35
C VAL A 1163 44.67 -71.51 17.34
N SER A 1164 43.40 -71.84 17.52
CA SER A 1164 42.32 -71.45 16.59
C SER A 1164 41.05 -71.02 17.31
N SER A 1165 40.41 -69.98 16.76
CA SER A 1165 38.99 -69.68 16.96
C SER A 1165 38.14 -70.46 15.94
N ALA A 1166 36.89 -70.08 15.71
CA ALA A 1166 36.10 -70.59 14.59
C ALA A 1166 36.55 -69.98 13.23
N ASP A 1167 37.22 -68.82 13.26
CA ASP A 1167 37.46 -67.96 12.09
C ASP A 1167 38.94 -67.94 11.67
N GLU A 1168 39.86 -67.79 12.63
CA GLU A 1168 41.31 -67.71 12.41
C GLU A 1168 42.09 -68.83 13.12
N LEU A 1169 43.28 -69.15 12.60
CA LEU A 1169 44.22 -70.13 13.15
C LEU A 1169 45.67 -69.62 13.04
N ALA A 1170 46.34 -69.53 14.20
CA ALA A 1170 47.76 -69.20 14.31
C ALA A 1170 48.61 -70.45 14.58
N GLU A 1171 49.81 -70.55 13.98
CA GLU A 1171 50.74 -71.68 14.17
C GLU A 1171 52.13 -71.23 14.64
N THR A 1172 52.74 -72.03 15.52
CA THR A 1172 54.15 -71.92 15.93
C THR A 1172 54.80 -73.31 16.05
N ALA A 1173 56.08 -73.38 16.42
CA ALA A 1173 56.82 -74.63 16.62
C ALA A 1173 57.50 -74.68 17.98
N VAL A 1174 57.29 -75.77 18.71
CA VAL A 1174 57.76 -76.00 20.09
C VAL A 1174 58.68 -77.21 20.14
N THR A 1175 59.85 -77.06 20.75
CA THR A 1175 60.82 -78.15 20.95
C THR A 1175 60.69 -78.75 22.35
N VAL A 1176 60.45 -80.06 22.43
CA VAL A 1176 60.45 -80.84 23.68
C VAL A 1176 61.78 -81.59 23.81
N GLU A 1177 62.54 -81.35 24.87
CA GLU A 1177 63.84 -81.97 25.13
C GLU A 1177 63.74 -83.22 26.01
N GLY A 1178 64.68 -84.16 25.82
CA GLY A 1178 64.76 -85.39 26.61
C GLY A 1178 65.55 -85.21 27.92
N PRO A 1179 65.19 -85.92 29.01
CA PRO A 1179 65.67 -85.64 30.36
C PRO A 1179 67.19 -85.74 30.50
N SER A 1180 67.79 -84.68 31.06
CA SER A 1180 69.25 -84.53 31.17
C SER A 1180 69.89 -85.44 32.24
N GLU A 1181 70.97 -86.17 31.89
CA GLU A 1181 71.62 -87.15 32.78
C GLU A 1181 72.58 -86.46 33.77
N ALA A 1182 72.18 -86.37 35.05
CA ALA A 1182 72.83 -85.53 36.06
C ALA A 1182 74.19 -86.04 36.59
N GLU A 1183 75.21 -85.17 36.57
CA GLU A 1183 76.54 -85.37 37.18
C GLU A 1183 76.68 -84.62 38.54
N PRO A 1184 77.56 -85.07 39.47
CA PRO A 1184 77.57 -84.62 40.87
C PRO A 1184 78.47 -83.40 41.17
N ALA A 1185 78.19 -82.75 42.31
CA ALA A 1185 78.82 -81.50 42.76
C ALA A 1185 80.11 -81.66 43.60
N ASP A 1186 80.89 -80.58 43.67
CA ASP A 1186 81.79 -80.21 44.77
C ASP A 1186 81.85 -78.65 44.84
N GLU A 1187 82.04 -78.05 46.04
CA GLU A 1187 81.70 -76.64 46.35
C GLU A 1187 82.76 -75.57 45.98
N PRO A 1188 82.35 -74.29 45.89
CA PRO A 1188 83.13 -73.16 46.43
C PRO A 1188 82.32 -72.24 47.37
N VAL A 1189 83.03 -71.41 48.15
CA VAL A 1189 82.47 -70.39 49.09
C VAL A 1189 83.35 -69.12 49.08
N ASP A 1190 82.74 -67.97 49.38
CA ASP A 1190 83.31 -66.66 49.82
C ASP A 1190 83.91 -65.62 48.81
N GLU A 1191 83.41 -64.37 48.95
CA GLU A 1191 84.02 -63.01 48.76
C GLU A 1191 84.43 -62.40 47.37
N ASP A 1192 83.58 -61.47 46.84
CA ASP A 1192 83.81 -60.01 46.49
C ASP A 1192 85.04 -59.49 45.65
N PRO A 1193 85.22 -58.18 45.26
CA PRO A 1193 84.31 -57.03 44.92
C PRO A 1193 84.79 -56.07 43.72
N PHE A 1194 84.07 -54.95 43.44
CA PHE A 1194 84.43 -53.71 42.64
C PHE A 1194 84.65 -53.82 41.09
N ASP A 1195 84.65 -52.78 40.20
CA ASP A 1195 84.57 -51.27 40.16
C ASP A 1195 83.70 -50.84 38.92
N GLU A 1196 83.02 -49.67 38.77
CA GLU A 1196 83.48 -48.26 38.48
C GLU A 1196 84.25 -48.05 37.12
N PRO A 1197 84.33 -46.83 36.47
CA PRO A 1197 83.80 -45.48 36.78
C PRO A 1197 83.11 -44.76 35.54
N PRO A 1198 83.34 -43.46 35.15
CA PRO A 1198 82.42 -42.35 35.45
C PRO A 1198 81.96 -41.46 34.25
N GLU A 1199 81.31 -40.33 34.60
CA GLU A 1199 80.73 -39.20 33.83
C GLU A 1199 81.59 -38.59 32.69
N ASP A 1200 80.96 -38.09 31.60
CA ASP A 1200 80.84 -36.64 31.28
C ASP A 1200 80.08 -36.30 29.96
N GLU A 1201 79.66 -35.03 29.85
CA GLU A 1201 79.06 -34.24 28.73
C GLU A 1201 79.97 -34.10 27.46
N PRO A 1202 79.62 -33.44 26.30
CA PRO A 1202 78.54 -32.46 26.05
C PRO A 1202 77.80 -32.45 24.66
N ALA A 1203 76.83 -31.53 24.57
CA ALA A 1203 76.23 -30.77 23.43
C ALA A 1203 76.72 -30.90 21.95
N ASP A 1204 75.77 -30.77 21.00
CA ASP A 1204 75.65 -29.57 20.13
C ASP A 1204 74.28 -29.50 19.38
N ASP A 1205 73.93 -28.28 18.92
CA ASP A 1205 72.67 -27.77 18.31
C ASP A 1205 72.64 -27.91 16.75
N PRO A 1206 71.78 -27.23 15.93
CA PRO A 1206 70.50 -26.50 16.12
C PRO A 1206 69.39 -27.01 15.15
N PHE A 1207 68.14 -26.50 15.01
CA PHE A 1207 67.49 -25.16 14.99
C PHE A 1207 65.97 -25.39 15.24
N ASP A 1208 64.98 -24.48 15.32
CA ASP A 1208 64.71 -23.04 15.64
C ASP A 1208 63.15 -22.94 15.56
N GLU A 1209 62.34 -22.13 16.25
CA GLU A 1209 62.47 -21.22 17.42
C GLU A 1209 61.13 -21.29 18.23
N ALA A 1210 60.59 -20.20 18.81
CA ALA A 1210 59.33 -20.11 19.59
C ALA A 1210 58.84 -18.62 19.60
N PRO A 1211 58.36 -17.91 20.67
CA PRO A 1211 57.68 -18.26 21.94
C PRO A 1211 56.58 -17.22 22.37
N PHE A 1212 56.30 -17.16 23.69
CA PHE A 1212 55.62 -16.10 24.49
C PHE A 1212 54.08 -16.14 24.53
N ASP A 1213 53.33 -15.60 25.51
CA ASP A 1213 53.43 -15.29 26.98
C ASP A 1213 51.97 -14.87 27.40
N ASP A 1214 51.47 -14.68 28.64
CA ASP A 1214 51.95 -14.64 30.05
C ASP A 1214 50.78 -15.14 30.98
N ASP A 1215 50.87 -14.97 32.31
CA ASP A 1215 49.83 -15.31 33.32
C ASP A 1215 49.69 -14.18 34.37
N PRO A 1216 48.47 -13.70 34.73
CA PRO A 1216 48.12 -13.65 36.16
C PRO A 1216 46.62 -13.74 36.56
N PHE A 1217 46.34 -14.60 37.56
CA PHE A 1217 45.56 -14.34 38.80
C PHE A 1217 44.39 -13.32 38.84
N ASP A 1218 43.21 -13.74 39.34
CA ASP A 1218 42.83 -13.55 40.77
C ASP A 1218 41.71 -14.52 41.25
N GLU A 1219 41.44 -14.53 42.56
CA GLU A 1219 40.39 -15.29 43.29
C GLU A 1219 39.37 -14.29 43.95
N PRO A 1220 38.29 -14.64 44.72
CA PRO A 1220 37.82 -15.94 45.24
C PRO A 1220 36.26 -16.20 45.26
N ALA A 1221 35.90 -17.42 45.71
CA ALA A 1221 34.69 -17.78 46.53
C ALA A 1221 33.24 -17.77 45.97
N GLY A 1222 32.47 -18.81 46.35
CA GLY A 1222 30.98 -18.87 46.33
C GLY A 1222 30.36 -18.58 47.72
N PRO A 1223 29.20 -19.17 48.15
CA PRO A 1223 28.48 -20.33 47.59
C PRO A 1223 26.90 -20.30 47.62
N GLU A 1224 26.28 -21.36 47.09
CA GLU A 1224 24.97 -21.97 47.45
C GLU A 1224 23.62 -21.20 47.31
N SER A 1225 22.55 -21.98 47.09
CA SER A 1225 21.14 -21.56 46.88
C SER A 1225 20.38 -21.22 48.16
N PRO A 1226 19.15 -20.65 48.05
CA PRO A 1226 18.01 -21.31 48.73
C PRO A 1226 16.65 -21.23 48.00
N SER A 1227 15.70 -22.07 48.43
CA SER A 1227 14.28 -22.08 48.04
C SER A 1227 13.43 -21.05 48.82
N PRO A 1228 12.23 -20.66 48.34
CA PRO A 1228 11.36 -19.66 49.00
C PRO A 1228 10.36 -20.25 50.02
N ASP A 1229 10.11 -19.52 51.13
CA ASP A 1229 8.92 -19.68 52.00
C ASP A 1229 8.70 -18.44 52.93
N GLY A 1230 7.44 -18.01 53.10
CA GLY A 1230 6.95 -17.61 54.43
C GLY A 1230 7.05 -16.18 55.00
N SER A 1231 6.33 -15.21 54.43
CA SER A 1231 5.48 -14.20 55.17
C SER A 1231 6.05 -13.11 56.12
N GLY A 1232 5.54 -11.87 55.97
CA GLY A 1232 4.59 -11.30 56.97
C GLY A 1232 4.86 -9.96 57.69
N THR A 1233 3.88 -9.04 57.63
CA THR A 1233 3.66 -7.79 58.44
C THR A 1233 4.64 -6.63 58.22
N GLY A 1234 4.28 -5.33 58.25
CA GLY A 1234 3.03 -4.54 58.43
C GLY A 1234 3.40 -3.04 58.55
N THR A 1235 2.55 -1.99 58.48
CA THR A 1235 1.09 -1.80 58.60
C THR A 1235 0.62 -0.43 58.05
N ASP A 1236 -0.62 -0.36 57.52
CA ASP A 1236 -1.71 0.65 57.71
C ASP A 1236 -1.44 2.03 58.39
N PRO A 1237 -2.24 3.13 58.11
CA PRO A 1237 -3.72 3.07 57.95
C PRO A 1237 -4.50 4.15 57.11
N MET A 1238 -5.74 3.76 56.70
CA MET A 1238 -6.95 4.57 56.32
C MET A 1238 -6.93 5.50 55.08
N GLY A 1239 -7.96 5.57 54.22
CA GLY A 1239 -9.16 4.71 54.01
C GLY A 1239 -10.53 5.23 54.54
N LEU A 1240 -11.61 4.51 54.15
CA LEU A 1240 -13.02 4.58 54.61
C LEU A 1240 -13.85 5.82 54.18
N ILE A 1241 -15.20 5.79 54.09
CA ILE A 1241 -16.19 4.69 54.27
C ILE A 1241 -16.91 4.47 52.89
N ALA A 1242 -18.16 4.01 52.66
CA ALA A 1242 -19.34 3.67 53.48
C ALA A 1242 -20.14 2.48 52.90
N GLY A 1243 -21.08 1.92 53.68
CA GLY A 1243 -21.98 0.84 53.25
C GLY A 1243 -22.80 0.17 54.37
N SER A 1244 -22.93 0.81 55.55
CA SER A 1244 -23.67 0.27 56.71
C SER A 1244 -23.97 1.32 57.81
N SER A 1245 -24.30 2.56 57.43
CA SER A 1245 -25.01 3.57 58.25
C SER A 1245 -25.49 4.71 57.38
#